data_AF-A0A9D7VR45-F1
#
_entry.id   AF-A0A9D7VR45-F1
#
_cell.length_a   1.000
_cell.length_b   1.000
_cell.length_c   1.000
_cell.angle_alpha   90.00
_cell.angle_beta   90.00
_cell.angle_gamma   90.00
#
_symmetry.space_group_name_H-M   'P 1'
#
loop_
_entity.id
_entity.type
_entity.pdbx_description
1 polymer ?
#
loop_
_entity_poly.entity_id
_entity_poly.type
_entity_poly.pdbx_seq_one_letter_code
_entity_poly.pdbx_strand_id
1 'polypeptide(L)'
;MDTRQNRFFDPVCPALPVLHADDQQICAELADSLASHGVGTADFDSTMIASMLIGSQHLRRLALKYHADINDILAGQGADVMARAEQDFRDEMDKASTESDAMMAIRRWRGRSCLTVALSDIAGLCDMQTQMLWLSRAADIALTTNLAYLMNRAVARGKINPIADSMQGCGWTIIALGKLGAEELNYSSDIDLIILHDLATAPIEPALAQPFYVGLTRDLIKLMTTPTADGIGWRVDLRLRPDPGATAVSIDVDAAISYYESLARTWERAAFIRARPVAGDLQIANRFLTQIQPFIWRRTLDYTVMDDMKTMLRRPPQSHDWLGYNLKIGKNGIRQIEFFTHVLQLVAGGREPGLRQHQTAPALHALASFDWITTDQADTLISAYRQLRRAEHRLQMLADSQTHSLPRNPSDLAHFANFMGHAEPTAFCQVLAMLQQRIAENAEHKILHSPAEEMPETTAILLDDYDALVAWLSQNGFQRPQNIADTLSGWMAGRIAATRSERARVLLNRLMPEILTHFAKANAPDDIFAALAQFIEGLPASVQIFSLLDYNRHLAKLLCDMLVLSPQICDRLRRYPALFDLLLYRAFFAPIEDSAALKKIFHEKIKDLPVELALDQIKILVRELKFRAQVQTLSFATNIETLETSLTAIADAAIDSVLTLARADMIRRYGDIEVEIGIVALGRLGVRQLTAGSDLDLLIIYHAAPDTVSTGQRKLGAASYVLRLAQTMISWISTPTAEGTLYDVDLR
;
A
#
# COMPACT_ATOMS: atom_id res chain seq x y z
N MET A 1 1.81 -43.36 -17.39
CA MET A 1 1.69 -42.49 -16.20
C MET A 1 0.51 -41.57 -16.48
N ASP A 2 -0.54 -41.68 -15.68
CA ASP A 2 -1.84 -41.04 -15.96
C ASP A 2 -1.72 -39.51 -15.81
N THR A 3 -1.75 -38.79 -16.93
CA THR A 3 -1.67 -37.31 -17.02
C THR A 3 -2.85 -36.61 -16.31
N ARG A 4 -3.81 -37.36 -15.79
CA ARG A 4 -4.99 -36.87 -15.06
C ARG A 4 -4.71 -36.49 -13.59
N GLN A 5 -3.61 -36.94 -12.98
CA GLN A 5 -3.36 -36.69 -11.54
C GLN A 5 -2.80 -35.30 -11.20
N ASN A 6 -2.39 -34.50 -12.19
CA ASN A 6 -1.71 -33.21 -11.97
C ASN A 6 -2.46 -32.01 -12.58
N ARG A 7 -3.80 -32.02 -12.54
CA ARG A 7 -4.62 -30.89 -13.02
C ARG A 7 -4.90 -29.89 -11.89
N PHE A 8 -4.85 -28.60 -12.20
CA PHE A 8 -5.13 -27.49 -11.28
C PHE A 8 -6.63 -27.26 -11.06
N PHE A 9 -7.37 -28.31 -10.71
CA PHE A 9 -8.76 -28.20 -10.26
C PHE A 9 -8.81 -27.81 -8.77
N ASP A 10 -9.89 -27.15 -8.37
CA ASP A 10 -10.15 -26.73 -6.99
C ASP A 10 -11.64 -26.91 -6.67
N PRO A 11 -12.11 -26.70 -5.42
CA PRO A 11 -13.51 -26.90 -5.09
C PRO A 11 -14.50 -26.06 -5.93
N VAL A 12 -14.09 -24.87 -6.38
CA VAL A 12 -14.91 -23.98 -7.23
C VAL A 12 -14.96 -24.50 -8.66
N CYS A 13 -13.87 -25.08 -9.16
CA CYS A 13 -13.78 -25.77 -10.44
C CYS A 13 -13.27 -27.22 -10.27
N PRO A 14 -14.13 -28.18 -9.87
CA PRO A 14 -13.68 -29.51 -9.46
C PRO A 14 -13.33 -30.42 -10.64
N ALA A 15 -13.80 -30.09 -11.85
CA ALA A 15 -13.63 -30.88 -13.05
C ALA A 15 -13.75 -30.03 -14.32
N LEU A 16 -13.66 -30.68 -15.48
CA LEU A 16 -14.00 -30.09 -16.77
C LEU A 16 -15.47 -29.63 -16.80
N PRO A 17 -15.83 -28.65 -17.65
CA PRO A 17 -17.21 -28.25 -17.88
C PRO A 17 -18.13 -29.44 -18.17
N VAL A 18 -19.32 -29.39 -17.59
CA VAL A 18 -20.38 -30.37 -17.82
C VAL A 18 -21.23 -29.90 -19.01
N LEU A 19 -21.52 -30.80 -19.96
CA LEU A 19 -22.40 -30.47 -21.08
C LEU A 19 -23.85 -30.42 -20.60
N HIS A 20 -24.52 -29.28 -20.80
CA HIS A 20 -25.95 -29.15 -20.52
C HIS A 20 -26.77 -29.89 -21.59
N ALA A 21 -27.93 -30.43 -21.22
CA ALA A 21 -28.75 -31.25 -22.11
C ALA A 21 -29.22 -30.49 -23.36
N ASP A 22 -29.50 -29.20 -23.21
CA ASP A 22 -29.99 -28.33 -24.29
C ASP A 22 -28.89 -27.98 -25.33
N ASP A 23 -27.62 -28.18 -24.98
CA ASP A 23 -26.47 -27.77 -25.79
C ASP A 23 -25.89 -28.90 -26.67
N GLN A 24 -26.47 -30.10 -26.63
CA GLN A 24 -25.92 -31.28 -27.32
C GLN A 24 -25.75 -31.08 -28.83
N GLN A 25 -26.75 -30.49 -29.50
CA GLN A 25 -26.69 -30.27 -30.95
C GLN A 25 -25.60 -29.26 -31.32
N ILE A 26 -25.53 -28.12 -30.61
CA ILE A 26 -24.55 -27.07 -30.87
C ILE A 26 -23.13 -27.59 -30.58
N CYS A 27 -22.98 -28.42 -29.55
CA CYS A 27 -21.72 -29.08 -29.22
C CYS A 27 -21.26 -30.01 -30.34
N ALA A 28 -22.15 -30.80 -30.94
CA ALA A 28 -21.82 -31.68 -32.07
C ALA A 28 -21.39 -30.87 -33.31
N GLU A 29 -22.13 -29.82 -33.66
CA GLU A 29 -21.79 -28.94 -34.80
C GLU A 29 -20.41 -28.26 -34.61
N LEU A 30 -20.10 -27.81 -33.39
CA LEU A 30 -18.79 -27.24 -33.08
C LEU A 30 -17.68 -28.31 -33.12
N ALA A 31 -17.93 -29.52 -32.62
CA ALA A 31 -16.97 -30.61 -32.64
C ALA A 31 -16.59 -30.99 -34.08
N ASP A 32 -17.57 -31.09 -34.99
CA ASP A 32 -17.34 -31.34 -36.41
C ASP A 32 -16.50 -30.23 -37.05
N SER A 33 -16.80 -28.98 -36.72
CA SER A 33 -16.04 -27.83 -37.21
C SER A 33 -14.58 -27.86 -36.72
N LEU A 34 -14.35 -28.14 -35.44
CA LEU A 34 -13.01 -28.27 -34.87
C LEU A 34 -12.23 -29.45 -35.49
N ALA A 35 -12.88 -30.61 -35.64
CA ALA A 35 -12.29 -31.79 -36.27
C ALA A 35 -11.87 -31.51 -37.72
N SER A 36 -12.67 -30.76 -38.48
CA SER A 36 -12.34 -30.37 -39.86
C SER A 36 -11.09 -29.48 -39.97
N HIS A 37 -10.73 -28.78 -38.89
CA HIS A 37 -9.51 -27.97 -38.78
C HIS A 37 -8.34 -28.73 -38.13
N GLY A 38 -8.46 -30.05 -37.92
CA GLY A 38 -7.42 -30.86 -37.29
C GLY A 38 -7.25 -30.62 -35.78
N VAL A 39 -8.25 -30.04 -35.12
CA VAL A 39 -8.23 -29.80 -33.67
C VAL A 39 -8.68 -31.05 -32.93
N GLY A 40 -7.82 -31.58 -32.07
CA GLY A 40 -8.03 -32.80 -31.31
C GLY A 40 -6.71 -33.47 -30.97
N THR A 41 -6.60 -33.99 -29.75
CA THR A 41 -5.44 -34.74 -29.25
C THR A 41 -5.91 -36.08 -28.65
N ALA A 42 -4.97 -36.95 -28.27
CA ALA A 42 -5.31 -38.21 -27.60
C ALA A 42 -6.03 -37.98 -26.24
N ASP A 43 -5.70 -36.90 -25.54
CA ASP A 43 -6.24 -36.58 -24.21
C ASP A 43 -7.47 -35.66 -24.26
N PHE A 44 -7.69 -34.97 -25.39
CA PHE A 44 -8.81 -34.06 -25.63
C PHE A 44 -9.28 -34.18 -27.07
N ASP A 45 -10.29 -35.02 -27.33
CA ASP A 45 -10.92 -35.10 -28.64
C ASP A 45 -11.74 -33.84 -28.98
N SER A 46 -12.11 -33.67 -30.25
CA SER A 46 -12.83 -32.47 -30.70
C SER A 46 -14.19 -32.29 -29.99
N THR A 47 -14.82 -33.38 -29.54
CA THR A 47 -16.08 -33.36 -28.80
C THR A 47 -15.90 -32.82 -27.38
N MET A 48 -14.85 -33.26 -26.68
CA MET A 48 -14.49 -32.76 -25.35
C MET A 48 -14.07 -31.28 -25.43
N ILE A 49 -13.33 -30.89 -26.47
CA ILE A 49 -12.98 -29.48 -26.67
C ILE A 49 -14.24 -28.65 -26.95
N ALA A 50 -15.16 -29.15 -27.77
CA ALA A 50 -16.41 -28.46 -28.04
C ALA A 50 -17.26 -28.27 -26.77
N SER A 51 -17.36 -29.30 -25.91
CA SER A 51 -18.11 -29.21 -24.66
C SER A 51 -17.48 -28.24 -23.67
N MET A 52 -16.14 -28.16 -23.62
CA MET A 52 -15.42 -27.16 -22.83
C MET A 52 -15.73 -25.71 -23.24
N LEU A 53 -16.02 -25.49 -24.52
CA LEU A 53 -16.22 -24.16 -25.10
C LEU A 53 -17.69 -23.75 -25.21
N ILE A 54 -18.62 -24.70 -25.04
CA ILE A 54 -20.03 -24.51 -25.41
C ILE A 54 -20.71 -23.38 -24.64
N GLY A 55 -20.38 -23.26 -23.34
CA GLY A 55 -20.93 -22.25 -22.44
C GLY A 55 -20.50 -20.81 -22.77
N SER A 56 -19.59 -20.61 -23.72
CA SER A 56 -19.06 -19.29 -24.06
C SER A 56 -19.02 -19.06 -25.58
N GLN A 57 -19.96 -18.26 -26.10
CA GLN A 57 -19.95 -17.83 -27.50
C GLN A 57 -18.64 -17.11 -27.88
N HIS A 58 -18.07 -16.34 -26.95
CA HIS A 58 -16.81 -15.63 -27.15
C HIS A 58 -15.66 -16.60 -27.45
N LEU A 59 -15.43 -17.57 -26.55
CA LEU A 59 -14.41 -18.61 -26.72
C LEU A 59 -14.62 -19.47 -27.97
N ARG A 60 -15.87 -19.84 -28.33
CA ARG A 60 -16.13 -20.58 -29.59
C ARG A 60 -15.58 -19.83 -30.81
N ARG A 61 -15.82 -18.51 -30.87
CA ARG A 61 -15.31 -17.66 -31.96
C ARG A 61 -13.78 -17.58 -31.96
N LEU A 62 -13.15 -17.45 -30.78
CA LEU A 62 -11.69 -17.44 -30.68
C LEU A 62 -11.09 -18.78 -31.11
N ALA A 63 -11.68 -19.89 -30.69
CA ALA A 63 -11.21 -21.23 -31.02
C ALA A 63 -11.24 -21.49 -32.53
N LEU A 64 -12.32 -21.12 -33.22
CA LEU A 64 -12.38 -21.25 -34.69
C LEU A 64 -11.35 -20.35 -35.38
N LYS A 65 -11.13 -19.14 -34.86
CA LYS A 65 -10.20 -18.17 -35.44
C LYS A 65 -8.73 -18.56 -35.26
N TYR A 66 -8.37 -19.09 -34.08
CA TYR A 66 -6.99 -19.43 -33.70
C TYR A 66 -6.84 -20.93 -33.45
N HIS A 67 -7.51 -21.75 -34.26
CA HIS A 67 -7.56 -23.20 -34.09
C HIS A 67 -6.18 -23.87 -34.08
N ALA A 68 -5.22 -23.30 -34.81
CA ALA A 68 -3.84 -23.81 -34.89
C ALA A 68 -3.12 -23.85 -33.52
N ASP A 69 -3.51 -22.99 -32.57
CA ASP A 69 -2.90 -22.95 -31.24
C ASP A 69 -3.49 -24.00 -30.27
N ILE A 70 -4.70 -24.52 -30.54
CA ILE A 70 -5.49 -25.29 -29.55
C ILE A 70 -4.78 -26.57 -29.10
N ASN A 71 -4.24 -27.35 -30.05
CA ASN A 71 -3.62 -28.63 -29.75
C ASN A 71 -2.39 -28.47 -28.83
N ASP A 72 -1.56 -27.46 -29.09
CA ASP A 72 -0.38 -27.16 -28.27
C ASP A 72 -0.79 -26.65 -26.88
N ILE A 73 -1.81 -25.80 -26.78
CA ILE A 73 -2.35 -25.34 -25.49
C ILE A 73 -2.79 -26.56 -24.66
N LEU A 74 -3.56 -27.47 -25.25
CA LEU A 74 -4.09 -28.65 -24.56
C LEU A 74 -3.04 -29.73 -24.28
N ALA A 75 -1.91 -29.71 -25.00
CA ALA A 75 -0.72 -30.49 -24.67
C ALA A 75 0.10 -29.90 -23.51
N GLY A 76 -0.36 -28.80 -22.89
CA GLY A 76 0.32 -28.13 -21.78
C GLY A 76 1.40 -27.14 -22.22
N GLN A 77 1.48 -26.80 -23.50
CA GLN A 77 2.50 -25.89 -24.07
C GLN A 77 2.01 -24.44 -24.17
N GLY A 78 1.09 -24.02 -23.27
CA GLY A 78 0.52 -22.68 -23.30
C GLY A 78 1.56 -21.56 -23.22
N ALA A 79 2.66 -21.76 -22.48
CA ALA A 79 3.76 -20.79 -22.42
C ALA A 79 4.46 -20.60 -23.79
N ASP A 80 4.67 -21.68 -24.53
CA ASP A 80 5.30 -21.64 -25.85
C ASP A 80 4.38 -20.96 -26.88
N VAL A 81 3.07 -21.23 -26.78
CA VAL A 81 2.04 -20.55 -27.60
C VAL A 81 2.04 -19.05 -27.34
N MET A 82 2.06 -18.64 -26.07
CA MET A 82 2.16 -17.22 -25.68
C MET A 82 3.42 -16.56 -26.25
N ALA A 83 4.58 -17.24 -26.19
CA ALA A 83 5.85 -16.73 -26.70
C ALA A 83 5.84 -16.57 -28.23
N ARG A 84 5.30 -17.54 -28.96
CA ARG A 84 5.14 -17.41 -30.43
C ARG A 84 4.17 -16.30 -30.81
N ALA A 85 3.04 -16.22 -30.10
CA ALA A 85 2.05 -15.17 -30.33
C ALA A 85 2.59 -13.76 -30.01
N GLU A 86 3.46 -13.63 -29.02
CA GLU A 86 4.18 -12.39 -28.73
C GLU A 86 5.11 -12.00 -29.88
N GLN A 87 5.89 -12.95 -30.40
CA GLN A 87 6.80 -12.69 -31.52
C GLN A 87 6.03 -12.26 -32.76
N ASP A 88 4.96 -12.99 -33.11
CA ASP A 88 4.08 -12.63 -34.23
C ASP A 88 3.51 -11.22 -34.07
N PHE A 89 3.08 -10.85 -32.85
CA PHE A 89 2.59 -9.51 -32.56
C PHE A 89 3.64 -8.42 -32.78
N ARG A 90 4.88 -8.64 -32.31
CA ARG A 90 5.99 -7.70 -32.50
C ARG A 90 6.30 -7.52 -33.99
N ASP A 91 6.40 -8.63 -34.72
CA ASP A 91 6.64 -8.63 -36.17
C ASP A 91 5.53 -7.91 -36.95
N GLU A 92 4.26 -8.11 -36.57
CA GLU A 92 3.11 -7.42 -37.18
C GLU A 92 3.14 -5.92 -36.88
N MET A 93 3.50 -5.52 -35.65
CA MET A 93 3.62 -4.11 -35.26
C MET A 93 4.79 -3.40 -35.95
N ASP A 94 5.92 -4.07 -36.14
CA ASP A 94 7.08 -3.50 -36.85
C ASP A 94 6.78 -3.27 -38.34
N LYS A 95 5.94 -4.13 -38.93
CA LYS A 95 5.48 -4.01 -40.33
C LYS A 95 4.26 -3.08 -40.47
N ALA A 96 3.65 -2.64 -39.38
CA ALA A 96 2.42 -1.86 -39.42
C ALA A 96 2.66 -0.46 -40.03
N SER A 97 2.10 -0.24 -41.21
CA SER A 97 2.22 1.04 -41.93
C SER A 97 1.09 2.02 -41.58
N THR A 98 -0.06 1.49 -41.18
CA THR A 98 -1.27 2.25 -40.86
C THR A 98 -1.76 1.98 -39.44
N GLU A 99 -2.66 2.83 -38.95
CA GLU A 99 -3.35 2.59 -37.66
C GLU A 99 -4.22 1.34 -37.70
N SER A 100 -4.77 0.98 -38.87
CA SER A 100 -5.58 -0.22 -39.04
C SER A 100 -4.73 -1.48 -38.88
N ASP A 101 -3.52 -1.50 -39.42
CA ASP A 101 -2.58 -2.62 -39.28
C ASP A 101 -2.21 -2.83 -37.81
N ALA A 102 -1.83 -1.74 -37.13
CA ALA A 102 -1.49 -1.77 -35.71
C ALA A 102 -2.70 -2.23 -34.85
N MET A 103 -3.89 -1.71 -35.11
CA MET A 103 -5.10 -2.16 -34.42
C MET A 103 -5.33 -3.66 -34.63
N MET A 104 -5.20 -4.17 -35.85
CA MET A 104 -5.38 -5.59 -36.15
C MET A 104 -4.41 -6.46 -35.35
N ALA A 105 -3.12 -6.11 -35.33
CA ALA A 105 -2.09 -6.81 -34.58
C ALA A 105 -2.41 -6.88 -33.07
N ILE A 106 -2.82 -5.75 -32.48
CA ILE A 106 -3.23 -5.68 -31.06
C ILE A 106 -4.41 -6.63 -30.76
N ARG A 107 -5.43 -6.71 -31.64
CA ARG A 107 -6.60 -7.60 -31.41
C ARG A 107 -6.20 -9.07 -31.57
N ARG A 108 -5.31 -9.39 -32.51
CA ARG A 108 -4.78 -10.75 -32.70
C ARG A 108 -4.01 -11.21 -31.48
N TRP A 109 -3.08 -10.38 -31.01
CA TRP A 109 -2.33 -10.61 -29.78
C TRP A 109 -3.26 -10.90 -28.60
N ARG A 110 -4.19 -9.99 -28.33
CA ARG A 110 -5.15 -10.13 -27.26
C ARG A 110 -6.02 -11.38 -27.40
N GLY A 111 -6.46 -11.69 -28.63
CA GLY A 111 -7.30 -12.86 -28.90
C GLY A 111 -6.58 -14.18 -28.62
N ARG A 112 -5.33 -14.32 -29.08
CA ARG A 112 -4.51 -15.52 -28.86
C ARG A 112 -4.11 -15.66 -27.39
N SER A 113 -3.76 -14.56 -26.71
CA SER A 113 -3.43 -14.59 -25.28
C SER A 113 -4.64 -15.01 -24.43
N CYS A 114 -5.82 -14.45 -24.73
CA CYS A 114 -7.06 -14.81 -24.05
C CYS A 114 -7.45 -16.27 -24.30
N LEU A 115 -7.38 -16.76 -25.54
CA LEU A 115 -7.67 -18.17 -25.84
C LEU A 115 -6.74 -19.12 -25.08
N THR A 116 -5.44 -18.80 -25.06
CA THR A 116 -4.42 -19.60 -24.37
C THR A 116 -4.70 -19.71 -22.88
N VAL A 117 -5.00 -18.57 -22.23
CA VAL A 117 -5.35 -18.53 -20.81
C VAL A 117 -6.64 -19.28 -20.52
N ALA A 118 -7.69 -19.06 -21.32
CA ALA A 118 -8.99 -19.71 -21.11
C ALA A 118 -8.92 -21.23 -21.27
N LEU A 119 -8.32 -21.74 -22.34
CA LEU A 119 -8.22 -23.18 -22.56
C LEU A 119 -7.32 -23.85 -21.50
N SER A 120 -6.23 -23.18 -21.10
CA SER A 120 -5.36 -23.68 -20.03
C SER A 120 -6.08 -23.75 -18.68
N ASP A 121 -6.94 -22.77 -18.36
CA ASP A 121 -7.78 -22.80 -17.16
C ASP A 121 -8.85 -23.89 -17.22
N ILE A 122 -9.62 -23.93 -18.32
CA ILE A 122 -10.75 -24.84 -18.46
C ILE A 122 -10.29 -26.30 -18.43
N ALA A 123 -9.15 -26.61 -19.07
CA ALA A 123 -8.55 -27.93 -19.07
C ALA A 123 -7.87 -28.31 -17.73
N GLY A 124 -7.69 -27.35 -16.81
CA GLY A 124 -6.98 -27.54 -15.56
C GLY A 124 -5.46 -27.68 -15.74
N LEU A 125 -4.88 -27.08 -16.78
CA LEU A 125 -3.45 -27.19 -17.13
C LEU A 125 -2.59 -26.08 -16.51
N CYS A 126 -3.20 -25.02 -15.97
CA CYS A 126 -2.49 -23.85 -15.48
C CYS A 126 -3.12 -23.32 -14.19
N ASP A 127 -2.29 -22.90 -13.23
CA ASP A 127 -2.74 -22.30 -11.98
C ASP A 127 -3.21 -20.84 -12.16
N MET A 128 -3.97 -20.34 -11.18
CA MET A 128 -4.53 -18.99 -11.23
C MET A 128 -3.46 -17.90 -11.30
N GLN A 129 -2.30 -18.11 -10.66
CA GLN A 129 -1.23 -17.12 -10.61
C GLN A 129 -0.60 -16.92 -12.00
N THR A 130 -0.31 -18.02 -12.68
CA THR A 130 0.27 -18.02 -14.02
C THR A 130 -0.71 -17.44 -15.03
N GLN A 131 -2.00 -17.76 -14.94
CA GLN A 131 -3.05 -17.17 -15.78
C GLN A 131 -3.10 -15.64 -15.66
N MET A 132 -3.14 -15.11 -14.43
CA MET A 132 -3.15 -13.66 -14.20
C MET A 132 -1.85 -13.00 -14.71
N LEU A 133 -0.71 -13.66 -14.53
CA LEU A 133 0.58 -13.17 -15.02
C LEU A 133 0.62 -13.13 -16.55
N TRP A 134 0.13 -14.16 -17.25
CA TRP A 134 0.04 -14.17 -18.71
C TRP A 134 -0.83 -13.04 -19.25
N LEU A 135 -1.99 -12.80 -18.63
CA LEU A 135 -2.87 -11.68 -19.00
C LEU A 135 -2.21 -10.32 -18.75
N SER A 136 -1.51 -10.18 -17.62
CA SER A 136 -0.80 -8.94 -17.25
C SER A 136 0.36 -8.66 -18.21
N ARG A 137 1.19 -9.67 -18.50
CA ARG A 137 2.27 -9.58 -19.49
C ARG A 137 1.74 -9.25 -20.88
N ALA A 138 0.61 -9.82 -21.28
CA ALA A 138 0.00 -9.48 -22.56
C ALA A 138 -0.35 -7.99 -22.67
N ALA A 139 -0.91 -7.41 -21.61
CA ALA A 139 -1.16 -5.98 -21.54
C ALA A 139 0.13 -5.14 -21.52
N ASP A 140 1.16 -5.54 -20.74
CA ASP A 140 2.45 -4.84 -20.69
C ASP A 140 3.14 -4.79 -22.06
N ILE A 141 3.16 -5.92 -22.77
CA ILE A 141 3.74 -6.04 -24.12
C ILE A 141 2.95 -5.15 -25.09
N ALA A 142 1.62 -5.15 -25.02
CA ALA A 142 0.79 -4.30 -25.85
C ALA A 142 1.07 -2.80 -25.58
N LEU A 143 1.21 -2.40 -24.32
CA LEU A 143 1.54 -1.01 -23.95
C LEU A 143 2.93 -0.61 -24.43
N THR A 144 3.93 -1.46 -24.20
CA THR A 144 5.32 -1.22 -24.59
C THR A 144 5.47 -1.10 -26.11
N THR A 145 4.93 -2.05 -26.86
CA THR A 145 5.02 -2.07 -28.32
C THR A 145 4.22 -0.91 -28.94
N ASN A 146 3.05 -0.56 -28.40
CA ASN A 146 2.29 0.58 -28.90
C ASN A 146 2.98 1.92 -28.62
N LEU A 147 3.60 2.07 -27.45
CA LEU A 147 4.38 3.26 -27.12
C LEU A 147 5.54 3.43 -28.11
N ALA A 148 6.31 2.37 -28.36
CA ALA A 148 7.39 2.37 -29.33
C ALA A 148 6.90 2.71 -30.75
N TYR A 149 5.79 2.09 -31.20
CA TYR A 149 5.16 2.37 -32.49
C TYR A 149 4.79 3.86 -32.64
N LEU A 150 4.16 4.45 -31.62
CA LEU A 150 3.76 5.87 -31.66
C LEU A 150 4.96 6.81 -31.68
N MET A 151 6.00 6.51 -30.90
CA MET A 151 7.26 7.27 -30.90
C MET A 151 7.96 7.18 -32.26
N ASN A 152 8.09 5.97 -32.82
CA ASN A 152 8.70 5.76 -34.14
C ASN A 152 7.93 6.47 -35.26
N ARG A 153 6.59 6.54 -35.19
CA ARG A 153 5.79 7.35 -36.12
C ARG A 153 6.02 8.85 -35.95
N ALA A 154 6.24 9.33 -34.73
CA ALA A 154 6.58 10.73 -34.49
C ALA A 154 7.96 11.07 -35.10
N VAL A 155 8.96 10.18 -34.95
CA VAL A 155 10.27 10.30 -35.60
C VAL A 155 10.15 10.29 -37.12
N ALA A 156 9.43 9.32 -37.69
CA ALA A 156 9.24 9.20 -39.15
C ALA A 156 8.53 10.42 -39.77
N ARG A 157 7.72 11.13 -38.99
CA ARG A 157 7.05 12.38 -39.39
C ARG A 157 7.89 13.64 -39.13
N GLY A 158 9.11 13.49 -38.61
CA GLY A 158 10.01 14.59 -38.28
C GLY A 158 9.54 15.46 -37.11
N LYS A 159 8.68 14.94 -36.23
CA LYS A 159 8.18 15.70 -35.06
C LYS A 159 9.17 15.73 -33.90
N ILE A 160 10.00 14.70 -33.78
CA ILE A 160 10.99 14.51 -32.71
C ILE A 160 12.25 13.88 -33.29
N ASN A 161 13.37 14.02 -32.59
CA ASN A 161 14.61 13.34 -32.94
C ASN A 161 14.50 11.82 -32.67
N PRO A 162 15.31 10.98 -33.36
CA PRO A 162 15.38 9.55 -33.06
C PRO A 162 15.67 9.26 -31.59
N ILE A 163 15.00 8.25 -31.04
CA ILE A 163 15.15 7.78 -29.66
C ILE A 163 15.74 6.36 -29.71
N ALA A 164 16.49 5.97 -28.68
CA ALA A 164 16.98 4.60 -28.55
C ALA A 164 15.83 3.60 -28.39
N ASP A 165 16.01 2.36 -28.88
CA ASP A 165 14.99 1.29 -28.81
C ASP A 165 14.52 0.98 -27.39
N SER A 166 15.35 1.26 -26.38
CA SER A 166 15.02 1.11 -24.97
C SER A 166 13.95 2.09 -24.47
N MET A 167 13.59 3.10 -25.26
CA MET A 167 12.72 4.23 -24.90
C MET A 167 13.26 5.09 -23.73
N GLN A 168 14.48 4.82 -23.25
CA GLN A 168 15.13 5.65 -22.25
C GLN A 168 15.40 7.04 -22.84
N GLY A 169 15.01 8.09 -22.10
CA GLY A 169 15.12 9.47 -22.56
C GLY A 169 14.02 9.91 -23.53
N CYS A 170 12.94 9.13 -23.72
CA CYS A 170 11.81 9.56 -24.55
C CYS A 170 10.91 10.62 -23.87
N GLY A 171 11.12 10.87 -22.58
CA GLY A 171 10.34 11.81 -21.77
C GLY A 171 8.89 11.37 -21.50
N TRP A 172 8.51 10.13 -21.80
CA TRP A 172 7.13 9.61 -21.65
C TRP A 172 7.11 8.29 -20.91
N THR A 173 6.22 8.12 -19.95
CA THR A 173 6.16 6.89 -19.14
C THR A 173 4.74 6.53 -18.74
N ILE A 174 4.50 5.23 -18.58
CA ILE A 174 3.21 4.64 -18.20
C ILE A 174 3.41 3.84 -16.93
N ILE A 175 2.61 4.16 -15.92
CA ILE A 175 2.52 3.45 -14.65
C ILE A 175 1.18 2.72 -14.62
N ALA A 176 1.21 1.41 -14.40
CA ALA A 176 0.00 0.64 -14.15
C ALA A 176 -0.34 0.65 -12.67
N LEU A 177 -1.63 0.70 -12.37
CA LEU A 177 -2.20 0.59 -11.03
C LEU A 177 -3.14 -0.63 -10.97
N GLY A 178 -3.78 -0.81 -9.83
CA GLY A 178 -4.85 -1.79 -9.68
C GLY A 178 -4.38 -3.20 -10.01
N LYS A 179 -5.16 -3.92 -10.82
CA LYS A 179 -4.87 -5.32 -11.14
C LYS A 179 -3.66 -5.49 -12.06
N LEU A 180 -3.50 -4.62 -13.06
CA LEU A 180 -2.34 -4.68 -13.95
C LEU A 180 -1.06 -4.38 -13.19
N GLY A 181 -1.06 -3.35 -12.34
CA GLY A 181 0.10 -3.01 -11.55
C GLY A 181 0.50 -4.10 -10.54
N ALA A 182 -0.49 -4.85 -10.02
CA ALA A 182 -0.24 -6.05 -9.22
C ALA A 182 0.16 -7.29 -10.03
N GLU A 183 0.20 -7.25 -11.37
CA GLU A 183 0.34 -8.45 -12.23
C GLU A 183 -0.73 -9.52 -11.97
N GLU A 184 -1.89 -9.06 -11.50
CA GLU A 184 -3.05 -9.86 -11.17
C GLU A 184 -4.19 -9.50 -12.12
N LEU A 185 -3.98 -9.38 -13.44
CA LEU A 185 -5.04 -8.97 -14.37
C LEU A 185 -6.14 -10.04 -14.50
N ASN A 186 -7.41 -9.60 -14.68
CA ASN A 186 -8.51 -10.51 -15.02
C ASN A 186 -8.66 -10.71 -16.52
N TYR A 187 -9.36 -11.78 -16.90
CA TYR A 187 -9.66 -12.12 -18.29
C TYR A 187 -10.26 -10.95 -19.11
N SER A 188 -11.22 -10.22 -18.53
CA SER A 188 -11.80 -8.99 -19.08
C SER A 188 -11.78 -7.91 -18.00
N SER A 189 -10.69 -7.15 -17.92
CA SER A 189 -10.50 -6.02 -17.00
C SER A 189 -10.15 -4.76 -17.78
N ASP A 190 -10.48 -3.60 -17.20
CA ASP A 190 -9.80 -2.36 -17.55
C ASP A 190 -8.33 -2.45 -17.12
N ILE A 191 -7.47 -1.75 -17.86
CA ILE A 191 -6.10 -1.44 -17.44
C ILE A 191 -6.07 -0.02 -16.87
N ASP A 192 -5.83 0.06 -15.56
CA ASP A 192 -5.75 1.32 -14.81
C ASP A 192 -4.35 1.93 -14.99
N LEU A 193 -4.25 3.09 -15.63
CA LEU A 193 -2.97 3.71 -15.95
C LEU A 193 -2.87 5.16 -15.43
N ILE A 194 -1.67 5.54 -15.04
CA ILE A 194 -1.22 6.94 -14.94
C ILE A 194 -0.15 7.15 -15.99
N ILE A 195 -0.31 8.19 -16.79
CA ILE A 195 0.64 8.53 -17.86
C ILE A 195 1.32 9.83 -17.49
N LEU A 196 2.64 9.78 -17.39
CA LEU A 196 3.46 10.93 -17.01
C LEU A 196 4.42 11.29 -18.14
N HIS A 197 4.86 12.53 -18.15
CA HIS A 197 5.97 12.98 -18.98
C HIS A 197 6.92 13.88 -18.20
N ASP A 198 8.14 14.01 -18.69
CA ASP A 198 9.17 14.87 -18.11
C ASP A 198 9.62 15.91 -19.14
N LEU A 199 9.42 17.18 -18.83
CA LEU A 199 9.82 18.30 -19.69
C LEU A 199 11.33 18.39 -19.88
N ALA A 200 12.13 17.89 -18.94
CA ALA A 200 13.59 17.96 -19.01
C ALA A 200 14.20 16.96 -20.00
N THR A 201 13.53 15.82 -20.22
CA THR A 201 13.99 14.75 -21.13
C THR A 201 13.16 14.68 -22.42
N ALA A 202 12.22 15.61 -22.61
CA ALA A 202 11.38 15.64 -23.79
C ALA A 202 12.23 15.86 -25.07
N PRO A 203 12.10 15.02 -26.12
CA PRO A 203 12.84 15.15 -27.38
C PRO A 203 12.22 16.19 -28.32
N ILE A 204 11.54 17.19 -27.74
CA ILE A 204 10.83 18.28 -28.41
C ILE A 204 10.97 19.55 -27.56
N GLU A 205 10.74 20.71 -28.15
CA GLU A 205 10.73 21.98 -27.42
C GLU A 205 9.75 21.94 -26.22
N PRO A 206 10.16 22.42 -25.02
CA PRO A 206 9.35 22.31 -23.80
C PRO A 206 7.92 22.85 -23.92
N ALA A 207 7.73 23.95 -24.67
CA ALA A 207 6.41 24.55 -24.88
C ALA A 207 5.44 23.64 -25.68
N LEU A 208 5.97 22.70 -26.45
CA LEU A 208 5.20 21.75 -27.27
C LEU A 208 5.08 20.37 -26.63
N ALA A 209 5.84 20.08 -25.55
CA ALA A 209 5.90 18.76 -24.93
C ALA A 209 4.53 18.30 -24.37
N GLN A 210 3.88 19.12 -23.55
CA GLN A 210 2.57 18.80 -22.97
C GLN A 210 1.49 18.45 -24.03
N PRO A 211 1.24 19.28 -25.08
CA PRO A 211 0.27 18.92 -26.12
C PRO A 211 0.72 17.72 -26.96
N PHE A 212 2.03 17.53 -27.16
CA PHE A 212 2.58 16.36 -27.85
C PHE A 212 2.27 15.06 -27.11
N TYR A 213 2.62 14.96 -25.82
CA TYR A 213 2.37 13.75 -25.03
C TYR A 213 0.88 13.49 -24.80
N VAL A 214 0.06 14.53 -24.64
CA VAL A 214 -1.41 14.38 -24.60
C VAL A 214 -1.95 13.82 -25.92
N GLY A 215 -1.38 14.24 -27.05
CA GLY A 215 -1.70 13.67 -28.36
C GLY A 215 -1.35 12.18 -28.45
N LEU A 216 -0.12 11.81 -28.10
CA LEU A 216 0.32 10.41 -28.08
C LEU A 216 -0.52 9.53 -27.15
N THR A 217 -0.89 10.04 -25.97
CA THR A 217 -1.78 9.34 -25.05
C THR A 217 -3.16 9.08 -25.66
N ARG A 218 -3.74 10.05 -26.36
CA ARG A 218 -5.03 9.85 -27.04
C ARG A 218 -4.92 8.80 -28.16
N ASP A 219 -3.83 8.83 -28.93
CA ASP A 219 -3.58 7.84 -29.99
C ASP A 219 -3.37 6.43 -29.40
N LEU A 220 -2.65 6.31 -28.28
CA LEU A 220 -2.49 5.05 -27.55
C LEU A 220 -3.84 4.48 -27.11
N ILE A 221 -4.68 5.30 -26.47
CA ILE A 221 -6.02 4.89 -26.03
C ILE A 221 -6.86 4.46 -27.24
N LYS A 222 -6.80 5.22 -28.34
CA LYS A 222 -7.51 4.89 -29.58
C LYS A 222 -7.09 3.52 -30.10
N LEU A 223 -5.79 3.26 -30.24
CA LEU A 223 -5.25 1.97 -30.68
C LEU A 223 -5.71 0.82 -29.77
N MET A 224 -5.73 1.01 -28.45
CA MET A 224 -6.11 -0.04 -27.51
C MET A 224 -7.62 -0.31 -27.47
N THR A 225 -8.44 0.74 -27.52
CA THR A 225 -9.87 0.66 -27.14
C THR A 225 -10.84 0.59 -28.32
N THR A 226 -10.47 1.07 -29.51
CA THR A 226 -11.40 1.20 -30.64
C THR A 226 -11.94 -0.16 -31.10
N PRO A 227 -13.26 -0.39 -31.14
CA PRO A 227 -13.81 -1.64 -31.67
C PRO A 227 -13.52 -1.79 -33.17
N THR A 228 -13.01 -2.95 -33.57
CA THR A 228 -12.83 -3.35 -34.98
C THR A 228 -13.60 -4.65 -35.26
N ALA A 229 -13.56 -5.15 -36.50
CA ALA A 229 -14.11 -6.47 -36.85
C ALA A 229 -13.50 -7.60 -36.00
N ASP A 230 -12.27 -7.41 -35.52
CA ASP A 230 -11.54 -8.36 -34.66
C ASP A 230 -11.82 -8.15 -33.16
N GLY A 231 -12.65 -7.17 -32.79
CA GLY A 231 -12.97 -6.80 -31.41
C GLY A 231 -12.17 -5.60 -30.89
N ILE A 232 -11.94 -5.56 -29.59
CA ILE A 232 -11.12 -4.54 -28.91
C ILE A 232 -9.79 -5.14 -28.42
N GLY A 233 -8.78 -4.31 -28.21
CA GLY A 233 -7.55 -4.71 -27.50
C GLY A 233 -7.80 -4.73 -26.00
N TRP A 234 -7.64 -3.59 -25.34
CA TRP A 234 -7.91 -3.41 -23.91
C TRP A 234 -8.72 -2.15 -23.67
N ARG A 235 -9.56 -2.17 -22.63
CA ARG A 235 -10.23 -0.98 -22.11
C ARG A 235 -9.25 -0.26 -21.19
N VAL A 236 -9.07 1.03 -21.36
CA VAL A 236 -8.09 1.85 -20.61
C VAL A 236 -8.83 2.78 -19.66
N ASP A 237 -8.46 2.77 -18.38
CA ASP A 237 -8.98 3.68 -17.37
C ASP A 237 -7.87 4.62 -16.87
N LEU A 238 -8.11 5.92 -16.97
CA LEU A 238 -7.19 6.98 -16.51
C LEU A 238 -7.74 7.77 -15.32
N ARG A 239 -8.81 7.30 -14.66
CA ARG A 239 -9.48 8.03 -13.57
C ARG A 239 -8.69 8.06 -12.27
N LEU A 240 -7.68 7.21 -12.11
CA LEU A 240 -6.82 7.19 -10.92
C LEU A 240 -5.68 8.20 -10.96
N ARG A 241 -5.55 8.98 -12.03
CA ARG A 241 -4.54 10.05 -12.13
C ARG A 241 -4.87 11.23 -11.20
N PRO A 242 -3.86 12.04 -10.80
CA PRO A 242 -4.07 13.27 -10.02
C PRO A 242 -5.21 14.11 -10.55
N ASP A 243 -6.17 14.48 -9.68
CA ASP A 243 -7.37 15.27 -10.02
C ASP A 243 -7.85 15.09 -11.48
N PRO A 244 -8.51 13.95 -11.79
CA PRO A 244 -8.84 13.60 -13.17
C PRO A 244 -9.83 14.58 -13.84
N GLY A 245 -10.48 15.46 -13.08
CA GLY A 245 -11.32 16.53 -13.61
C GLY A 245 -10.53 17.77 -14.02
N ALA A 246 -9.41 18.05 -13.36
CA ALA A 246 -8.58 19.23 -13.59
C ALA A 246 -7.31 18.95 -14.41
N THR A 247 -6.85 17.70 -14.48
CA THR A 247 -5.58 17.36 -15.15
C THR A 247 -5.75 16.73 -16.52
N ALA A 248 -4.73 16.97 -17.36
CA ALA A 248 -4.60 16.33 -18.66
C ALA A 248 -4.42 14.80 -18.54
N VAL A 249 -4.66 14.09 -19.64
CA VAL A 249 -4.49 12.62 -19.71
C VAL A 249 -3.03 12.17 -19.62
N SER A 250 -2.09 13.07 -19.88
CA SER A 250 -0.67 12.93 -19.56
C SER A 250 -0.24 14.14 -18.75
N ILE A 251 0.41 13.92 -17.61
CA ILE A 251 0.71 14.95 -16.62
C ILE A 251 2.22 15.10 -16.50
N ASP A 252 2.69 16.34 -16.36
CA ASP A 252 4.08 16.60 -16.02
C ASP A 252 4.42 15.95 -14.66
N VAL A 253 5.56 15.29 -14.61
CA VAL A 253 5.98 14.50 -13.45
C VAL A 253 6.12 15.36 -12.19
N ASP A 254 6.67 16.57 -12.28
CA ASP A 254 6.89 17.46 -11.13
C ASP A 254 5.55 18.03 -10.63
N ALA A 255 4.62 18.33 -11.54
CA ALA A 255 3.25 18.69 -11.18
C ALA A 255 2.52 17.54 -10.46
N ALA A 256 2.71 16.29 -10.91
CA ALA A 256 2.13 15.13 -10.26
C ALA A 256 2.72 14.90 -8.84
N ILE A 257 4.03 15.06 -8.67
CA ILE A 257 4.70 15.00 -7.35
C ILE A 257 4.12 16.04 -6.41
N SER A 258 4.04 17.29 -6.88
CA SER A 258 3.50 18.41 -6.10
C SER A 258 2.07 18.16 -5.61
N TYR A 259 1.23 17.51 -6.43
CA TYR A 259 -0.12 17.11 -6.03
C TYR A 259 -0.11 16.09 -4.89
N TYR A 260 0.72 15.04 -4.99
CA TYR A 260 0.77 13.98 -3.97
C TYR A 260 1.38 14.43 -2.64
N GLU A 261 2.25 15.44 -2.66
CA GLU A 261 2.80 16.04 -1.45
C GLU A 261 1.79 16.92 -0.70
N SER A 262 0.84 17.54 -1.41
CA SER A 262 0.02 18.64 -0.85
C SER A 262 -1.48 18.33 -0.70
N LEU A 263 -2.09 17.65 -1.67
CA LEU A 263 -3.55 17.59 -1.82
C LEU A 263 -4.12 16.16 -1.86
N ALA A 264 -3.27 15.15 -1.96
CA ALA A 264 -3.72 13.81 -2.22
C ALA A 264 -4.55 13.20 -1.09
N ARG A 265 -5.58 12.47 -1.51
CA ARG A 265 -6.59 11.85 -0.67
C ARG A 265 -6.08 10.54 -0.11
N THR A 266 -6.59 10.19 1.07
CA THR A 266 -6.20 8.99 1.81
C THR A 266 -6.40 7.70 1.02
N TRP A 267 -7.45 7.60 0.20
CA TRP A 267 -7.71 6.42 -0.63
C TRP A 267 -6.74 6.26 -1.80
N GLU A 268 -6.13 7.34 -2.30
CA GLU A 268 -5.18 7.27 -3.41
C GLU A 268 -3.95 6.45 -3.02
N ARG A 269 -3.60 6.43 -1.72
CA ARG A 269 -2.53 5.58 -1.19
C ARG A 269 -2.76 4.09 -1.48
N ALA A 270 -3.98 3.61 -1.31
CA ALA A 270 -4.32 2.21 -1.57
C ALA A 270 -4.16 1.84 -3.05
N ALA A 271 -4.40 2.79 -3.97
CA ALA A 271 -4.16 2.56 -5.40
C ALA A 271 -2.68 2.38 -5.71
N PHE A 272 -1.80 3.13 -5.03
CA PHE A 272 -0.35 3.07 -5.23
C PHE A 272 0.35 1.88 -4.58
N ILE A 273 -0.29 1.14 -3.66
CA ILE A 273 0.25 -0.14 -3.15
C ILE A 273 0.59 -1.08 -4.31
N ARG A 274 -0.27 -1.07 -5.33
CA ARG A 274 -0.17 -1.95 -6.50
C ARG A 274 0.48 -1.26 -7.71
N ALA A 275 1.06 -0.07 -7.56
CA ALA A 275 1.59 0.65 -8.72
C ALA A 275 2.95 0.11 -9.17
N ARG A 276 3.15 -0.02 -10.50
CA ARG A 276 4.46 -0.30 -11.09
C ARG A 276 4.66 0.38 -12.45
N PRO A 277 5.89 0.72 -12.84
CA PRO A 277 6.21 1.13 -14.21
C PRO A 277 5.94 -0.02 -15.20
N VAL A 278 5.34 0.28 -16.36
CA VAL A 278 5.02 -0.76 -17.36
C VAL A 278 5.51 -0.46 -18.78
N ALA A 279 5.66 0.81 -19.17
CA ALA A 279 6.13 1.17 -20.50
C ALA A 279 6.74 2.58 -20.56
N GLY A 280 7.56 2.83 -21.57
CA GLY A 280 8.23 4.12 -21.81
C GLY A 280 9.52 4.26 -21.01
N ASP A 281 9.88 5.48 -20.64
CA ASP A 281 11.05 5.73 -19.81
C ASP A 281 10.78 5.32 -18.36
N LEU A 282 11.27 4.14 -17.99
CA LEU A 282 11.07 3.58 -16.66
C LEU A 282 11.84 4.34 -15.57
N GLN A 283 12.86 5.15 -15.91
CA GLN A 283 13.59 5.95 -14.93
C GLN A 283 12.72 7.08 -14.39
N ILE A 284 11.91 7.71 -15.25
CA ILE A 284 10.94 8.74 -14.84
C ILE A 284 9.91 8.15 -13.88
N ALA A 285 9.33 7.00 -14.22
CA ALA A 285 8.34 6.34 -13.38
C ALA A 285 8.92 5.91 -12.02
N ASN A 286 10.13 5.34 -12.00
CA ASN A 286 10.79 4.97 -10.75
C ASN A 286 11.14 6.19 -9.89
N ARG A 287 11.59 7.30 -10.51
CA ARG A 287 11.83 8.58 -9.82
C ARG A 287 10.54 9.07 -9.15
N PHE A 288 9.45 9.13 -9.91
CA PHE A 288 8.14 9.51 -9.41
C PHE A 288 7.68 8.63 -8.24
N LEU A 289 7.68 7.30 -8.41
CA LEU A 289 7.25 6.35 -7.37
C LEU A 289 8.11 6.41 -6.12
N THR A 290 9.41 6.72 -6.25
CA THR A 290 10.33 6.90 -5.12
C THR A 290 9.99 8.17 -4.35
N GLN A 291 9.73 9.28 -5.04
CA GLN A 291 9.43 10.55 -4.40
C GLN A 291 8.09 10.55 -3.66
N ILE A 292 7.08 9.82 -4.15
CA ILE A 292 5.78 9.71 -3.46
C ILE A 292 5.74 8.62 -2.38
N GLN A 293 6.84 7.90 -2.10
CA GLN A 293 6.90 6.91 -1.01
C GLN A 293 6.41 7.47 0.35
N PRO A 294 6.79 8.69 0.78
CA PRO A 294 6.32 9.26 2.05
C PRO A 294 4.81 9.50 2.09
N PHE A 295 4.18 9.75 0.93
CA PHE A 295 2.73 9.87 0.81
C PHE A 295 2.04 8.52 0.98
N ILE A 296 2.57 7.46 0.37
CA ILE A 296 1.99 6.10 0.40
C ILE A 296 2.22 5.44 1.76
N TRP A 297 3.49 5.39 2.20
CA TRP A 297 3.97 4.60 3.33
C TRP A 297 4.30 5.47 4.53
N ARG A 298 3.27 6.02 5.15
CA ARG A 298 3.44 6.84 6.35
C ARG A 298 3.95 5.98 7.51
N ARG A 299 4.95 6.48 8.23
CA ARG A 299 5.45 5.85 9.48
C ARG A 299 4.45 5.95 10.62
N THR A 300 3.54 6.91 10.51
CA THR A 300 2.45 7.18 11.44
C THR A 300 1.19 6.46 11.00
N LEU A 301 0.51 5.85 11.96
CA LEU A 301 -0.68 5.03 11.75
C LEU A 301 -1.87 5.95 11.45
N ASP A 302 -2.23 6.05 10.18
CA ASP A 302 -3.31 6.91 9.76
C ASP A 302 -4.64 6.15 9.84
N TYR A 303 -5.23 6.13 11.04
CA TYR A 303 -6.55 5.53 11.26
C TYR A 303 -7.63 6.15 10.37
N THR A 304 -7.39 7.33 9.78
CA THR A 304 -8.34 7.88 8.83
C THR A 304 -8.47 7.02 7.57
N VAL A 305 -7.36 6.39 7.15
CA VAL A 305 -7.32 5.39 6.09
C VAL A 305 -8.30 4.28 6.42
N MET A 306 -8.24 3.77 7.66
CA MET A 306 -9.05 2.63 8.07
C MET A 306 -10.55 2.93 8.06
N ASP A 307 -11.02 4.09 8.53
CA ASP A 307 -12.47 4.36 8.41
C ASP A 307 -12.89 4.71 6.98
N ASP A 308 -12.05 5.38 6.19
CA ASP A 308 -12.37 5.66 4.78
C ASP A 308 -12.54 4.35 4.03
N MET A 309 -11.59 3.44 4.26
CA MET A 309 -11.59 2.10 3.76
C MET A 309 -12.83 1.33 4.27
N LYS A 310 -13.11 1.30 5.57
CA LYS A 310 -14.33 0.65 6.10
C LYS A 310 -15.61 1.22 5.53
N THR A 311 -15.67 2.54 5.32
CA THR A 311 -16.82 3.21 4.70
C THR A 311 -16.97 2.79 3.24
N MET A 312 -15.87 2.66 2.50
CA MET A 312 -15.88 2.12 1.13
C MET A 312 -16.33 0.65 1.05
N LEU A 313 -16.08 -0.12 2.11
CA LEU A 313 -16.55 -1.51 2.25
C LEU A 313 -17.98 -1.62 2.78
N ARG A 314 -18.43 -0.68 3.62
CA ARG A 314 -19.78 -0.68 4.19
C ARG A 314 -20.79 -0.52 3.07
N ARG A 315 -21.61 -1.55 2.87
CA ARG A 315 -22.70 -1.56 1.90
C ARG A 315 -23.95 -2.17 2.52
N PRO A 316 -25.13 -1.80 2.01
CA PRO A 316 -26.40 -2.33 2.51
C PRO A 316 -26.37 -3.85 2.48
N PRO A 317 -26.98 -4.51 3.48
CA PRO A 317 -27.07 -5.96 3.54
C PRO A 317 -27.64 -6.49 2.22
N GLN A 318 -26.85 -7.30 1.52
CA GLN A 318 -27.34 -8.04 0.35
C GLN A 318 -28.19 -9.22 0.85
N SER A 319 -29.24 -9.55 0.12
CA SER A 319 -30.00 -10.78 0.33
C SER A 319 -29.05 -11.99 0.22
N HIS A 320 -29.32 -13.05 0.98
CA HIS A 320 -28.58 -14.33 0.92
C HIS A 320 -28.83 -15.11 -0.39
N ASP A 321 -29.26 -14.45 -1.46
CA ASP A 321 -29.53 -15.07 -2.75
C ASP A 321 -28.29 -14.99 -3.63
N TRP A 322 -27.96 -16.10 -4.30
CA TRP A 322 -26.83 -16.20 -5.22
C TRP A 322 -27.15 -15.58 -6.58
N LEU A 323 -28.42 -15.41 -6.93
CA LEU A 323 -28.82 -14.76 -8.17
C LEU A 323 -28.38 -13.29 -8.17
N GLY A 324 -27.49 -12.93 -9.10
CA GLY A 324 -26.92 -11.58 -9.16
C GLY A 324 -25.85 -11.27 -8.12
N TYR A 325 -25.49 -12.23 -7.24
CA TYR A 325 -24.45 -12.04 -6.24
C TYR A 325 -23.14 -11.60 -6.87
N ASN A 326 -22.51 -10.56 -6.30
CA ASN A 326 -21.30 -9.99 -6.86
C ASN A 326 -20.06 -10.58 -6.19
N LEU A 327 -19.29 -11.40 -6.91
CA LEU A 327 -18.08 -12.06 -6.40
C LEU A 327 -17.02 -11.08 -5.89
N LYS A 328 -16.99 -9.85 -6.44
CA LYS A 328 -16.00 -8.84 -6.10
C LYS A 328 -16.39 -8.01 -4.89
N ILE A 329 -17.58 -7.41 -4.91
CA ILE A 329 -18.02 -6.42 -3.91
C ILE A 329 -19.13 -6.93 -2.99
N GLY A 330 -19.60 -8.16 -3.18
CA GLY A 330 -20.54 -8.83 -2.29
C GLY A 330 -19.92 -9.16 -0.93
N LYS A 331 -20.76 -9.57 0.02
CA LYS A 331 -20.34 -9.93 1.38
C LYS A 331 -19.27 -11.03 1.33
N ASN A 332 -18.11 -10.76 1.93
CA ASN A 332 -16.96 -11.68 1.94
C ASN A 332 -16.47 -12.07 0.53
N GLY A 333 -16.58 -11.14 -0.44
CA GLY A 333 -16.04 -11.30 -1.78
C GLY A 333 -14.55 -10.94 -1.91
N ILE A 334 -14.05 -10.90 -3.14
CA ILE A 334 -12.64 -10.63 -3.47
C ILE A 334 -12.14 -9.33 -2.80
N ARG A 335 -12.95 -8.27 -2.84
CA ARG A 335 -12.59 -6.96 -2.30
C ARG A 335 -12.34 -7.00 -0.80
N GLN A 336 -12.97 -7.91 -0.04
CA GLN A 336 -12.72 -8.05 1.39
C GLN A 336 -11.27 -8.50 1.66
N ILE A 337 -10.76 -9.42 0.85
CA ILE A 337 -9.38 -9.92 0.96
C ILE A 337 -8.38 -8.83 0.53
N GLU A 338 -8.64 -8.17 -0.60
CA GLU A 338 -7.80 -7.05 -1.08
C GLU A 338 -7.72 -5.96 -0.03
N PHE A 339 -8.87 -5.59 0.52
CA PHE A 339 -8.99 -4.60 1.58
C PHE A 339 -8.20 -4.96 2.83
N PHE A 340 -8.44 -6.16 3.36
CA PHE A 340 -7.80 -6.65 4.55
C PHE A 340 -6.28 -6.54 4.40
N THR A 341 -5.77 -7.01 3.25
CA THR A 341 -4.36 -6.94 2.90
C THR A 341 -3.87 -5.49 2.81
N HIS A 342 -4.55 -4.64 2.04
CA HIS A 342 -4.15 -3.24 1.82
C HIS A 342 -4.15 -2.41 3.10
N VAL A 343 -5.13 -2.59 3.98
CA VAL A 343 -5.15 -1.86 5.26
C VAL A 343 -3.92 -2.24 6.08
N LEU A 344 -3.65 -3.53 6.26
CA LEU A 344 -2.50 -3.96 7.06
C LEU A 344 -1.17 -3.51 6.44
N GLN A 345 -1.06 -3.54 5.10
CA GLN A 345 0.09 -2.98 4.39
C GLN A 345 0.26 -1.48 4.64
N LEU A 346 -0.80 -0.66 4.57
CA LEU A 346 -0.69 0.78 4.80
C LEU A 346 -0.40 1.11 6.26
N VAL A 347 -0.91 0.31 7.19
CA VAL A 347 -0.66 0.44 8.62
C VAL A 347 0.80 0.15 8.97
N ALA A 348 1.39 -0.88 8.38
CA ALA A 348 2.69 -1.40 8.79
C ALA A 348 3.83 -1.05 7.83
N GLY A 349 3.54 -0.87 6.54
CA GLY A 349 4.51 -0.72 5.46
C GLY A 349 5.38 0.54 5.55
N GLY A 350 4.97 1.56 6.30
CA GLY A 350 5.82 2.70 6.63
C GLY A 350 7.04 2.34 7.45
N ARG A 351 6.91 1.36 8.35
CA ARG A 351 7.99 0.89 9.25
C ARG A 351 8.65 -0.40 8.76
N GLU A 352 7.88 -1.24 8.06
CA GLU A 352 8.31 -2.53 7.53
C GLU A 352 8.29 -2.54 6.00
N PRO A 353 9.41 -2.16 5.32
CA PRO A 353 9.46 -2.13 3.86
C PRO A 353 9.17 -3.48 3.20
N GLY A 354 9.42 -4.60 3.90
CA GLY A 354 9.12 -5.95 3.41
C GLY A 354 7.63 -6.19 3.12
N LEU A 355 6.73 -5.39 3.72
CA LEU A 355 5.29 -5.46 3.49
C LEU A 355 4.81 -4.70 2.25
N ARG A 356 5.69 -3.98 1.54
CA ARG A 356 5.35 -3.15 0.36
C ARG A 356 5.23 -3.98 -0.93
N GLN A 357 4.63 -5.17 -0.82
CA GLN A 357 4.38 -6.08 -1.93
C GLN A 357 3.19 -5.59 -2.77
N HIS A 358 3.29 -5.63 -4.10
CA HIS A 358 2.19 -5.22 -4.97
C HIS A 358 1.18 -6.35 -5.24
N GLN A 359 1.62 -7.61 -5.22
CA GLN A 359 0.76 -8.79 -5.37
C GLN A 359 0.10 -9.18 -4.04
N THR A 360 -1.13 -9.70 -4.11
CA THR A 360 -1.94 -10.04 -2.93
C THR A 360 -1.37 -11.22 -2.16
N ALA A 361 -0.98 -12.29 -2.85
CA ALA A 361 -0.46 -13.49 -2.18
C ALA A 361 0.90 -13.25 -1.49
N PRO A 362 1.91 -12.65 -2.15
CA PRO A 362 3.14 -12.23 -1.47
C PRO A 362 2.89 -11.24 -0.33
N ALA A 363 1.93 -10.32 -0.45
CA ALA A 363 1.57 -9.41 0.64
C ALA A 363 1.03 -10.16 1.87
N LEU A 364 0.12 -11.13 1.67
CA LEU A 364 -0.41 -11.96 2.76
C LEU A 364 0.68 -12.82 3.42
N HIS A 365 1.57 -13.43 2.63
CA HIS A 365 2.73 -14.14 3.19
C HIS A 365 3.68 -13.22 3.95
N ALA A 366 3.93 -12.01 3.45
CA ALA A 366 4.74 -11.02 4.16
C ALA A 366 4.08 -10.61 5.48
N LEU A 367 2.76 -10.37 5.48
CA LEU A 367 2.03 -10.09 6.72
C LEU A 367 2.16 -11.23 7.74
N ALA A 368 2.16 -12.49 7.30
CA ALA A 368 2.43 -13.63 8.16
C ALA A 368 3.89 -13.67 8.65
N SER A 369 4.86 -13.40 7.78
CA SER A 369 6.30 -13.44 8.15
C SER A 369 6.70 -12.35 9.14
N PHE A 370 5.95 -11.25 9.20
CA PHE A 370 6.12 -10.16 10.15
C PHE A 370 5.14 -10.25 11.35
N ASP A 371 4.51 -11.41 11.57
CA ASP A 371 3.61 -11.71 12.70
C ASP A 371 2.36 -10.78 12.81
N TRP A 372 1.90 -10.21 11.70
CA TRP A 372 0.64 -9.45 11.67
C TRP A 372 -0.58 -10.36 11.56
N ILE A 373 -0.43 -11.50 10.89
CA ILE A 373 -1.45 -12.54 10.74
C ILE A 373 -0.81 -13.91 10.92
N THR A 374 -1.62 -14.96 11.11
CA THR A 374 -1.06 -16.32 11.16
C THR A 374 -0.79 -16.84 9.74
N THR A 375 0.14 -17.79 9.60
CA THR A 375 0.39 -18.48 8.32
C THR A 375 -0.88 -19.15 7.79
N ASP A 376 -1.66 -19.78 8.67
CA ASP A 376 -2.93 -20.43 8.33
C ASP A 376 -3.97 -19.43 7.79
N GLN A 377 -4.05 -18.24 8.40
CA GLN A 377 -4.89 -17.15 7.93
C GLN A 377 -4.45 -16.67 6.54
N ALA A 378 -3.15 -16.50 6.31
CA ALA A 378 -2.61 -16.12 5.02
C ALA A 378 -2.93 -17.17 3.94
N ASP A 379 -2.61 -18.44 4.18
CA ASP A 379 -2.81 -19.54 3.23
C ASP A 379 -4.29 -19.73 2.89
N THR A 380 -5.17 -19.61 3.89
CA THR A 380 -6.63 -19.68 3.71
C THR A 380 -7.15 -18.55 2.82
N LEU A 381 -6.72 -17.31 3.08
CA LEU A 381 -7.11 -16.15 2.28
C LEU A 381 -6.55 -16.21 0.85
N ILE A 382 -5.31 -16.68 0.66
CA ILE A 382 -4.70 -16.87 -0.67
C ILE A 382 -5.47 -17.91 -1.48
N SER A 383 -5.80 -19.04 -0.85
CA SER A 383 -6.61 -20.10 -1.47
C SER A 383 -7.99 -19.59 -1.86
N ALA A 384 -8.68 -18.88 -0.96
CA ALA A 384 -9.99 -18.30 -1.24
C ALA A 384 -9.94 -17.22 -2.33
N TYR A 385 -8.91 -16.37 -2.32
CA TYR A 385 -8.68 -15.36 -3.36
C TYR A 385 -8.54 -16.02 -4.74
N ARG A 386 -7.68 -17.03 -4.88
CA ARG A 386 -7.47 -17.74 -6.15
C ARG A 386 -8.76 -18.39 -6.66
N GLN A 387 -9.53 -19.03 -5.79
CA GLN A 387 -10.81 -19.66 -6.15
C GLN A 387 -11.86 -18.63 -6.61
N LEU A 388 -12.01 -17.51 -5.89
CA LEU A 388 -12.91 -16.44 -6.31
C LEU A 388 -12.48 -15.77 -7.62
N ARG A 389 -11.17 -15.59 -7.83
CA ARG A 389 -10.61 -15.06 -9.07
C ARG A 389 -10.87 -16.01 -10.24
N ARG A 390 -10.79 -17.32 -10.04
CA ARG A 390 -11.13 -18.31 -11.07
C ARG A 390 -12.61 -18.23 -11.47
N ALA A 391 -13.52 -18.17 -10.50
CA ALA A 391 -14.95 -17.96 -10.77
C ALA A 391 -15.21 -16.65 -11.51
N GLU A 392 -14.54 -15.57 -11.11
CA GLU A 392 -14.63 -14.27 -11.78
C GLU A 392 -14.11 -14.34 -13.22
N HIS A 393 -12.97 -15.01 -13.48
CA HIS A 393 -12.42 -15.18 -14.82
C HIS A 393 -13.37 -15.96 -15.73
N ARG A 394 -13.89 -17.11 -15.28
CA ARG A 394 -14.84 -17.91 -16.06
C ARG A 394 -16.14 -17.14 -16.36
N LEU A 395 -16.63 -16.35 -15.40
CA LEU A 395 -17.79 -15.49 -15.63
C LEU A 395 -17.53 -14.46 -16.74
N GLN A 396 -16.33 -13.87 -16.76
CA GLN A 396 -15.92 -12.92 -17.80
C GLN A 396 -15.72 -13.59 -19.16
N MET A 397 -15.25 -14.85 -19.19
CA MET A 397 -15.04 -15.63 -20.42
C MET A 397 -16.32 -15.85 -21.22
N LEU A 398 -17.48 -15.99 -20.57
CA LEU A 398 -18.78 -16.28 -21.21
C LEU A 398 -19.06 -15.38 -22.43
N ALA A 399 -18.82 -14.08 -22.27
CA ALA A 399 -19.13 -13.07 -23.27
C ALA A 399 -18.05 -11.98 -23.43
N ASP A 400 -16.88 -12.15 -22.81
CA ASP A 400 -15.84 -11.11 -22.72
C ASP A 400 -16.38 -9.78 -22.17
N SER A 401 -17.02 -9.88 -21.01
CA SER A 401 -17.67 -8.76 -20.35
C SER A 401 -17.06 -8.49 -18.98
N GLN A 402 -17.08 -7.23 -18.54
CA GLN A 402 -16.63 -6.80 -17.22
C GLN A 402 -17.69 -7.08 -16.15
N THR A 403 -18.15 -8.31 -16.09
CA THR A 403 -19.08 -8.74 -15.08
C THR A 403 -18.33 -9.30 -13.87
N HIS A 404 -18.89 -9.06 -12.70
CA HIS A 404 -18.50 -9.64 -11.42
C HIS A 404 -19.69 -10.33 -10.74
N SER A 405 -20.88 -10.25 -11.35
CA SER A 405 -22.12 -10.73 -10.78
C SER A 405 -22.52 -12.05 -11.42
N LEU A 406 -22.82 -13.02 -10.57
CA LEU A 406 -23.44 -14.27 -11.00
C LEU A 406 -24.73 -13.98 -11.80
N PRO A 407 -25.13 -14.90 -12.69
CA PRO A 407 -26.36 -14.72 -13.45
C PRO A 407 -27.57 -14.49 -12.55
N ARG A 408 -28.52 -13.67 -13.03
CA ARG A 408 -29.72 -13.27 -12.26
C ARG A 408 -30.90 -14.21 -12.43
N ASN A 409 -30.87 -15.09 -13.42
CA ASN A 409 -31.92 -16.08 -13.63
C ASN A 409 -31.38 -17.49 -13.32
N PRO A 410 -32.25 -18.41 -12.86
CA PRO A 410 -31.82 -19.76 -12.47
C PRO A 410 -31.22 -20.59 -13.61
N SER A 411 -31.71 -20.42 -14.84
CA SER A 411 -31.22 -21.18 -16.01
C SER A 411 -29.77 -20.83 -16.34
N ASP A 412 -29.44 -19.55 -16.47
CA ASP A 412 -28.09 -19.08 -16.75
C ASP A 412 -27.13 -19.42 -15.60
N LEU A 413 -27.62 -19.42 -14.35
CA LEU A 413 -26.82 -19.87 -13.20
C LEU A 413 -26.52 -21.37 -13.29
N ALA A 414 -27.46 -22.20 -13.75
CA ALA A 414 -27.22 -23.62 -13.99
C ALA A 414 -26.18 -23.84 -15.11
N HIS A 415 -26.33 -23.15 -16.24
CA HIS A 415 -25.33 -23.19 -17.33
C HIS A 415 -23.95 -22.73 -16.85
N PHE A 416 -23.89 -21.67 -16.04
CA PHE A 416 -22.63 -21.22 -15.45
C PHE A 416 -22.05 -22.25 -14.48
N ALA A 417 -22.85 -22.88 -13.62
CA ALA A 417 -22.40 -23.95 -12.74
C ALA A 417 -21.84 -25.15 -13.53
N ASN A 418 -22.49 -25.53 -14.64
CA ASN A 418 -21.97 -26.54 -15.56
C ASN A 418 -20.65 -26.11 -16.20
N PHE A 419 -20.53 -24.85 -16.63
CA PHE A 419 -19.26 -24.29 -17.12
C PHE A 419 -18.15 -24.25 -16.06
N MET A 420 -18.52 -24.14 -14.78
CA MET A 420 -17.59 -24.28 -13.65
C MET A 420 -17.22 -25.74 -13.35
N GLY A 421 -17.89 -26.72 -13.95
CA GLY A 421 -17.64 -28.16 -13.74
C GLY A 421 -18.54 -28.82 -12.70
N HIS A 422 -19.61 -28.16 -12.27
CA HIS A 422 -20.62 -28.71 -11.36
C HIS A 422 -21.83 -29.20 -12.14
N ALA A 423 -22.38 -30.38 -11.79
CA ALA A 423 -23.59 -30.88 -12.44
C ALA A 423 -24.84 -30.07 -12.04
N GLU A 424 -24.91 -29.63 -10.78
CA GLU A 424 -26.04 -28.87 -10.23
C GLU A 424 -25.60 -27.49 -9.71
N PRO A 425 -26.41 -26.44 -9.91
CA PRO A 425 -26.11 -25.10 -9.40
C PRO A 425 -26.07 -25.02 -7.86
N THR A 426 -26.82 -25.90 -7.17
CA THR A 426 -26.83 -26.02 -5.72
C THR A 426 -25.46 -26.38 -5.14
N ALA A 427 -24.75 -27.34 -5.76
CA ALA A 427 -23.41 -27.75 -5.35
C ALA A 427 -22.41 -26.60 -5.50
N PHE A 428 -22.45 -25.89 -6.63
CA PHE A 428 -21.61 -24.71 -6.86
C PHE A 428 -21.86 -23.61 -5.79
N CYS A 429 -23.13 -23.32 -5.51
CA CYS A 429 -23.50 -22.33 -4.50
C CYS A 429 -23.06 -22.72 -3.08
N GLN A 430 -23.09 -24.01 -2.73
CA GLN A 430 -22.58 -24.50 -1.45
C GLN A 430 -21.07 -24.28 -1.31
N VAL A 431 -20.29 -24.48 -2.38
CA VAL A 431 -18.86 -24.17 -2.40
C VAL A 431 -18.61 -22.68 -2.16
N LEU A 432 -19.37 -21.81 -2.83
CA LEU A 432 -19.25 -20.37 -2.61
C LEU A 432 -19.63 -19.96 -1.17
N ALA A 433 -20.63 -20.61 -0.57
CA ALA A 433 -21.00 -20.37 0.83
C ALA A 433 -19.86 -20.73 1.80
N MET A 434 -19.22 -21.88 1.59
CA MET A 434 -18.06 -22.30 2.39
C MET A 434 -16.88 -21.33 2.22
N LEU A 435 -16.64 -20.81 1.02
CA LEU A 435 -15.62 -19.80 0.79
C LEU A 435 -15.91 -18.49 1.50
N GLN A 436 -17.15 -17.99 1.44
CA GLN A 436 -17.54 -16.78 2.16
C GLN A 436 -17.36 -16.93 3.66
N GLN A 437 -17.66 -18.11 4.23
CA GLN A 437 -17.46 -18.38 5.64
C GLN A 437 -15.97 -18.34 6.01
N ARG A 438 -15.12 -19.03 5.23
CA ARG A 438 -13.65 -19.01 5.45
C ARG A 438 -13.09 -17.60 5.38
N ILE A 439 -13.53 -16.78 4.42
CA ILE A 439 -13.11 -15.39 4.32
C ILE A 439 -13.61 -14.58 5.51
N ALA A 440 -14.85 -14.80 5.97
CA ALA A 440 -15.37 -14.12 7.16
C ALA A 440 -14.48 -14.37 8.38
N GLU A 441 -14.18 -15.63 8.66
CA GLU A 441 -13.40 -16.07 9.83
C GLU A 441 -11.92 -15.63 9.75
N ASN A 442 -11.37 -15.52 8.53
CA ASN A 442 -9.94 -15.25 8.33
C ASN A 442 -9.64 -13.81 7.88
N ALA A 443 -10.61 -13.00 7.47
CA ALA A 443 -10.39 -11.58 7.15
C ALA A 443 -10.66 -10.67 8.36
N GLU A 444 -10.41 -11.18 9.58
CA GLU A 444 -10.52 -10.48 10.85
C GLU A 444 -9.15 -10.12 11.42
N HIS A 445 -9.03 -8.92 11.98
CA HIS A 445 -7.81 -8.48 12.65
C HIS A 445 -8.15 -7.40 13.68
N LYS A 446 -7.50 -7.41 14.84
CA LYS A 446 -7.79 -6.51 15.98
C LYS A 446 -7.85 -5.03 15.61
N ILE A 447 -6.94 -4.60 14.73
CA ILE A 447 -6.88 -3.21 14.22
C ILE A 447 -8.11 -2.83 13.37
N LEU A 448 -8.77 -3.81 12.75
CA LEU A 448 -9.98 -3.61 11.96
C LEU A 448 -11.24 -3.59 12.81
N HIS A 449 -11.22 -4.03 14.07
CA HIS A 449 -12.39 -3.94 14.95
C HIS A 449 -12.43 -2.57 15.64
N SER A 450 -13.59 -1.90 15.58
CA SER A 450 -13.86 -0.73 16.41
C SER A 450 -14.69 -1.19 17.61
N PRO A 451 -14.27 -0.96 18.87
CA PRO A 451 -15.01 -1.38 20.07
C PRO A 451 -16.48 -0.90 20.13
N ALA A 452 -16.82 0.11 19.33
CA ALA A 452 -18.18 0.65 19.26
C ALA A 452 -19.24 -0.29 18.65
N GLU A 453 -18.85 -1.38 17.98
CA GLU A 453 -19.83 -2.36 17.46
C GLU A 453 -20.32 -3.35 18.54
N GLU A 454 -19.69 -3.41 19.71
CA GLU A 454 -20.03 -4.34 20.80
C GLU A 454 -20.65 -3.67 22.04
N MET A 455 -20.82 -2.34 22.05
CA MET A 455 -21.34 -1.67 23.23
C MET A 455 -22.88 -1.76 23.30
N PRO A 456 -23.45 -2.25 24.41
CA PRO A 456 -24.83 -1.94 24.75
C PRO A 456 -24.93 -0.41 24.93
N GLU A 457 -26.04 0.18 24.50
CA GLU A 457 -26.42 1.57 24.82
C GLU A 457 -26.16 1.84 26.32
N THR A 458 -25.02 2.44 26.67
CA THR A 458 -24.70 2.70 28.08
C THR A 458 -24.63 4.20 28.33
N THR A 459 -25.61 4.64 29.12
CA THR A 459 -25.79 5.95 29.78
C THR A 459 -25.63 7.19 28.89
N ALA A 460 -26.80 7.73 28.52
CA ALA A 460 -27.04 8.93 27.74
C ALA A 460 -26.38 10.20 28.31
N ILE A 461 -25.08 10.39 28.06
CA ILE A 461 -24.48 11.74 28.07
C ILE A 461 -24.77 12.33 26.69
N LEU A 462 -25.86 13.10 26.61
CA LEU A 462 -26.24 13.82 25.39
C LEU A 462 -25.39 15.09 25.29
N LEU A 463 -24.25 15.00 24.60
CA LEU A 463 -23.36 16.15 24.40
C LEU A 463 -24.00 17.26 23.55
N ASP A 464 -25.02 16.92 22.76
CA ASP A 464 -25.78 17.85 21.93
C ASP A 464 -26.87 18.59 22.72
N ASP A 465 -27.17 18.16 23.95
CA ASP A 465 -28.13 18.79 24.86
C ASP A 465 -27.39 19.51 25.99
N TYR A 466 -27.28 20.83 25.87
CA TYR A 466 -26.52 21.68 26.78
C TYR A 466 -27.03 21.58 28.23
N ASP A 467 -28.35 21.60 28.43
CA ASP A 467 -28.94 21.59 29.77
C ASP A 467 -28.76 20.22 30.44
N ALA A 468 -28.94 19.14 29.66
CA ALA A 468 -28.70 17.78 30.15
C ALA A 468 -27.23 17.54 30.52
N LEU A 469 -26.29 18.06 29.72
CA LEU A 469 -24.86 17.96 29.98
C LEU A 469 -24.45 18.69 31.26
N VAL A 470 -24.92 19.94 31.45
CA VAL A 470 -24.63 20.72 32.66
C VAL A 470 -25.18 20.04 33.91
N ALA A 471 -26.40 19.50 33.82
CA ALA A 471 -27.01 18.74 34.92
C ALA A 471 -26.20 17.49 35.27
N TRP A 472 -25.75 16.73 34.26
CA TRP A 472 -24.92 15.54 34.45
C TRP A 472 -23.58 15.87 35.10
N LEU A 473 -22.87 16.91 34.62
CA LEU A 473 -21.58 17.34 35.17
C LEU A 473 -21.72 17.76 36.64
N SER A 474 -22.77 18.52 36.97
CA SER A 474 -23.02 18.98 38.35
C SER A 474 -23.26 17.80 39.30
N GLN A 475 -24.00 16.78 38.86
CA GLN A 475 -24.29 15.59 39.67
C GLN A 475 -23.08 14.68 39.87
N ASN A 476 -22.08 14.77 39.00
CA ASN A 476 -20.90 13.90 38.98
C ASN A 476 -19.62 14.58 39.49
N GLY A 477 -19.77 15.64 40.31
CA GLY A 477 -18.66 16.21 41.09
C GLY A 477 -17.83 17.29 40.40
N PHE A 478 -18.24 17.76 39.21
CA PHE A 478 -17.59 18.90 38.54
C PHE A 478 -18.04 20.23 39.17
N GLN A 479 -17.09 21.10 39.49
CA GLN A 479 -17.36 22.39 40.15
C GLN A 479 -17.71 23.52 39.16
N ARG A 480 -17.31 23.41 37.90
CA ARG A 480 -17.52 24.43 36.84
C ARG A 480 -18.23 23.84 35.61
N PRO A 481 -19.44 23.27 35.77
CA PRO A 481 -20.11 22.52 34.71
C PRO A 481 -20.45 23.36 33.47
N GLN A 482 -20.80 24.64 33.62
CA GLN A 482 -21.09 25.53 32.48
C GLN A 482 -19.84 25.78 31.61
N ASN A 483 -18.68 26.08 32.21
CA ASN A 483 -17.45 26.33 31.46
C ASN A 483 -17.03 25.11 30.63
N ILE A 484 -17.23 23.90 31.18
CA ILE A 484 -16.94 22.63 30.51
C ILE A 484 -17.91 22.42 29.34
N ALA A 485 -19.21 22.63 29.55
CA ALA A 485 -20.23 22.52 28.52
C ALA A 485 -20.01 23.53 27.37
N ASP A 486 -19.65 24.77 27.67
CA ASP A 486 -19.31 25.79 26.67
C ASP A 486 -18.11 25.40 25.80
N THR A 487 -17.08 24.83 26.44
CA THR A 487 -15.88 24.35 25.75
C THR A 487 -16.25 23.21 24.78
N LEU A 488 -16.99 22.22 25.25
CA LEU A 488 -17.44 21.08 24.44
C LEU A 488 -18.36 21.51 23.30
N SER A 489 -19.29 22.43 23.55
CA SER A 489 -20.15 23.01 22.52
C SER A 489 -19.32 23.77 21.46
N GLY A 490 -18.29 24.52 21.87
CA GLY A 490 -17.35 25.17 20.96
C GLY A 490 -16.58 24.18 20.08
N TRP A 491 -16.19 23.04 20.64
CA TRP A 491 -15.56 21.95 19.89
C TRP A 491 -16.52 21.32 18.88
N MET A 492 -17.76 21.03 19.27
CA MET A 492 -18.83 20.51 18.39
C MET A 492 -19.28 21.53 17.33
N ALA A 493 -19.07 22.82 17.55
CA ALA A 493 -19.28 23.86 16.55
C ALA A 493 -18.07 24.03 15.59
N GLY A 494 -16.97 23.30 15.78
CA GLY A 494 -15.78 23.36 14.92
C GLY A 494 -14.93 24.62 15.08
N ARG A 495 -14.98 25.28 16.24
CA ARG A 495 -14.32 26.58 16.47
C ARG A 495 -12.79 26.49 16.61
N ILE A 496 -12.24 25.29 16.82
CA ILE A 496 -10.79 25.06 16.98
C ILE A 496 -10.23 24.26 15.81
N ALA A 497 -8.92 24.38 15.56
CA ALA A 497 -8.26 23.72 14.43
C ALA A 497 -8.48 22.19 14.42
N ALA A 498 -8.39 21.56 15.59
CA ALA A 498 -8.57 20.12 15.76
C ALA A 498 -9.98 19.62 15.40
N THR A 499 -11.02 20.45 15.49
CA THR A 499 -12.43 20.06 15.26
C THR A 499 -13.08 20.69 14.03
N ARG A 500 -12.29 21.31 13.15
CA ARG A 500 -12.79 21.90 11.89
C ARG A 500 -13.50 20.89 10.99
N SER A 501 -13.01 19.66 10.93
CA SER A 501 -13.64 18.62 10.12
C SER A 501 -14.83 18.01 10.86
N GLU A 502 -15.90 17.72 10.11
CA GLU A 502 -17.07 17.01 10.65
C GLU A 502 -16.70 15.68 11.27
N ARG A 503 -15.76 14.97 10.65
CA ARG A 503 -15.23 13.71 11.16
C ARG A 503 -14.55 13.82 12.52
N ALA A 504 -13.72 14.84 12.74
CA ALA A 504 -13.10 15.07 14.04
C ALA A 504 -14.17 15.27 15.12
N ARG A 505 -15.24 16.01 14.80
CA ARG A 505 -16.36 16.23 15.73
C ARG A 505 -17.09 14.93 16.07
N VAL A 506 -17.41 14.11 15.07
CA VAL A 506 -18.07 12.81 15.28
C VAL A 506 -17.24 11.89 16.19
N LEU A 507 -15.93 11.80 15.95
CA LEU A 507 -15.04 10.96 16.76
C LEU A 507 -14.93 11.48 18.20
N LEU A 508 -14.76 12.79 18.36
CA LEU A 508 -14.67 13.41 19.67
C LEU A 508 -15.98 13.25 20.45
N ASN A 509 -17.14 13.43 19.79
CA ASN A 509 -18.46 13.19 20.37
C ASN A 509 -18.62 11.76 20.90
N ARG A 510 -18.05 10.76 20.20
CA ARG A 510 -18.05 9.36 20.65
C ARG A 510 -17.07 9.07 21.79
N LEU A 511 -16.01 9.85 21.93
CA LEU A 511 -14.96 9.66 22.94
C LEU A 511 -15.31 10.31 24.28
N MET A 512 -15.87 11.52 24.23
CA MET A 512 -16.10 12.36 25.39
C MET A 512 -16.94 11.71 26.51
N PRO A 513 -18.02 10.95 26.25
CA PRO A 513 -18.83 10.36 27.32
C PRO A 513 -18.02 9.45 28.26
N GLU A 514 -17.16 8.61 27.68
CA GLU A 514 -16.32 7.68 28.44
C GLU A 514 -15.24 8.46 29.23
N ILE A 515 -14.62 9.45 28.60
CA ILE A 515 -13.59 10.29 29.23
C ILE A 515 -14.18 11.07 30.42
N LEU A 516 -15.34 11.71 30.24
CA LEU A 516 -16.02 12.46 31.32
C LEU A 516 -16.44 11.55 32.47
N THR A 517 -16.94 10.34 32.15
CA THR A 517 -17.27 9.33 33.16
C THR A 517 -16.03 8.86 33.93
N HIS A 518 -14.87 8.83 33.28
CA HIS A 518 -13.61 8.53 33.95
C HIS A 518 -13.16 9.67 34.87
N PHE A 519 -13.23 10.91 34.40
CA PHE A 519 -12.85 12.10 35.17
C PHE A 519 -13.71 12.28 36.41
N ALA A 520 -15.02 12.00 36.33
CA ALA A 520 -15.94 12.05 37.46
C ALA A 520 -15.50 11.19 38.67
N LYS A 521 -14.65 10.18 38.45
CA LYS A 521 -14.13 9.30 39.52
C LYS A 521 -12.84 9.82 40.16
N ALA A 522 -12.25 10.89 39.62
CA ALA A 522 -11.00 11.46 40.12
C ALA A 522 -11.24 12.55 41.17
N ASN A 523 -10.20 12.88 41.94
CA ASN A 523 -10.30 13.86 43.03
C ASN A 523 -10.45 15.32 42.56
N ALA A 524 -10.06 15.64 41.32
CA ALA A 524 -10.06 17.00 40.76
C ALA A 524 -10.51 17.02 39.28
N PRO A 525 -11.78 16.67 38.99
CA PRO A 525 -12.26 16.45 37.62
C PRO A 525 -12.14 17.68 36.70
N ASP A 526 -12.35 18.89 37.23
CA ASP A 526 -12.24 20.15 36.49
C ASP A 526 -10.81 20.43 36.00
N ASP A 527 -9.80 20.18 36.85
CA ASP A 527 -8.40 20.43 36.51
C ASP A 527 -7.92 19.45 35.42
N ILE A 528 -8.37 18.19 35.49
CA ILE A 528 -8.07 17.17 34.48
C ILE A 528 -8.74 17.53 33.14
N PHE A 529 -9.98 18.00 33.18
CA PHE A 529 -10.65 18.50 31.98
C PHE A 529 -9.92 19.70 31.37
N ALA A 530 -9.45 20.65 32.19
CA ALA A 530 -8.69 21.80 31.71
C ALA A 530 -7.37 21.38 31.01
N ALA A 531 -6.66 20.39 31.56
CA ALA A 531 -5.47 19.82 30.94
C ALA A 531 -5.79 19.14 29.59
N LEU A 532 -6.88 18.37 29.52
CA LEU A 532 -7.36 17.77 28.28
C LEU A 532 -7.75 18.84 27.24
N ALA A 533 -8.43 19.89 27.67
CA ALA A 533 -8.86 20.97 26.80
C ALA A 533 -7.64 21.70 26.20
N GLN A 534 -6.66 22.04 27.03
CA GLN A 534 -5.41 22.63 26.56
C GLN A 534 -4.67 21.70 25.59
N PHE A 535 -4.69 20.38 25.83
CA PHE A 535 -4.13 19.40 24.91
C PHE A 535 -4.83 19.44 23.55
N ILE A 536 -6.16 19.24 23.52
CA ILE A 536 -6.98 19.18 22.30
C ILE A 536 -6.91 20.48 21.50
N GLU A 537 -7.02 21.63 22.16
CA GLU A 537 -7.02 22.94 21.50
C GLU A 537 -5.66 23.32 20.91
N GLY A 538 -4.58 22.77 21.49
CA GLY A 538 -3.23 22.95 20.98
C GLY A 538 -2.83 21.94 19.89
N LEU A 539 -3.66 20.93 19.59
CA LEU A 539 -3.38 20.01 18.49
C LEU A 539 -3.49 20.74 17.14
N PRO A 540 -2.65 20.39 16.15
CA PRO A 540 -2.93 20.74 14.76
C PRO A 540 -4.27 20.12 14.33
N ALA A 541 -4.76 20.43 13.12
CA ALA A 541 -5.99 19.83 12.59
C ALA A 541 -5.85 18.31 12.38
N SER A 542 -5.86 17.51 13.44
CA SER A 542 -5.46 16.10 13.46
C SER A 542 -6.62 15.18 13.84
N VAL A 543 -7.40 14.77 12.84
CA VAL A 543 -8.39 13.68 12.96
C VAL A 543 -7.74 12.39 13.47
N GLN A 544 -6.45 12.19 13.15
CA GLN A 544 -5.69 10.98 13.41
C GLN A 544 -5.63 10.57 14.89
N ILE A 545 -5.43 11.52 15.82
CA ILE A 545 -5.40 11.21 17.26
C ILE A 545 -6.78 10.73 17.72
N PHE A 546 -7.86 11.41 17.32
CA PHE A 546 -9.20 11.02 17.73
C PHE A 546 -9.58 9.65 17.16
N SER A 547 -9.21 9.37 15.91
CA SER A 547 -9.40 8.03 15.35
C SER A 547 -8.60 6.99 16.14
N LEU A 548 -7.32 7.24 16.46
CA LEU A 548 -6.51 6.31 17.24
C LEU A 548 -7.12 6.00 18.61
N LEU A 549 -7.56 7.03 19.34
CA LEU A 549 -8.19 6.88 20.66
C LEU A 549 -9.53 6.14 20.56
N ASP A 550 -10.32 6.41 19.52
CA ASP A 550 -11.60 5.74 19.31
C ASP A 550 -11.43 4.23 19.08
N TYR A 551 -10.41 3.84 18.32
CA TYR A 551 -10.05 2.43 18.12
C TYR A 551 -9.41 1.79 19.35
N ASN A 552 -8.65 2.56 20.14
CA ASN A 552 -7.88 2.05 21.27
C ASN A 552 -8.29 2.77 22.56
N ARG A 553 -9.50 2.50 23.07
CA ARG A 553 -10.04 3.17 24.27
C ARG A 553 -9.14 3.05 25.51
N HIS A 554 -8.38 1.96 25.66
CA HIS A 554 -7.38 1.84 26.72
C HIS A 554 -6.28 2.91 26.65
N LEU A 555 -5.92 3.37 25.44
CA LEU A 555 -4.97 4.48 25.26
C LEU A 555 -5.59 5.83 25.63
N ALA A 556 -6.91 5.99 25.52
CA ALA A 556 -7.59 7.19 26.03
C ALA A 556 -7.42 7.29 27.54
N LYS A 557 -7.53 6.18 28.26
CA LYS A 557 -7.23 6.14 29.70
C LYS A 557 -5.77 6.47 29.99
N LEU A 558 -4.83 5.87 29.26
CA LEU A 558 -3.41 6.16 29.43
C LEU A 558 -3.08 7.64 29.16
N LEU A 559 -3.71 8.25 28.14
CA LEU A 559 -3.61 9.69 27.87
C LEU A 559 -4.14 10.51 29.05
N CYS A 560 -5.29 10.12 29.63
CA CYS A 560 -5.83 10.76 30.82
C CYS A 560 -4.83 10.70 31.98
N ASP A 561 -4.25 9.52 32.24
CA ASP A 561 -3.21 9.36 33.27
C ASP A 561 -1.99 10.25 32.99
N MET A 562 -1.53 10.33 31.73
CA MET A 562 -0.42 11.21 31.34
C MET A 562 -0.74 12.70 31.53
N LEU A 563 -1.97 13.14 31.20
CA LEU A 563 -2.41 14.54 31.37
C LEU A 563 -2.35 14.98 32.83
N VAL A 564 -2.62 14.05 33.76
CA VAL A 564 -2.53 14.31 35.21
C VAL A 564 -1.09 14.25 35.71
N LEU A 565 -0.31 13.27 35.24
CA LEU A 565 0.98 12.95 35.84
C LEU A 565 2.17 13.70 35.21
N SER A 566 2.07 14.15 33.95
CA SER A 566 3.22 14.77 33.25
C SER A 566 2.84 15.76 32.15
N PRO A 567 2.77 17.06 32.47
CA PRO A 567 2.56 18.13 31.47
C PRO A 567 3.60 18.13 30.34
N GLN A 568 4.86 17.77 30.64
CA GLN A 568 5.94 17.75 29.65
C GLN A 568 5.72 16.71 28.54
N ILE A 569 5.16 15.54 28.88
CA ILE A 569 4.86 14.50 27.89
C ILE A 569 3.69 14.95 27.01
N CYS A 570 2.69 15.60 27.60
CA CYS A 570 1.55 16.14 26.86
C CYS A 570 1.96 17.25 25.88
N ASP A 571 2.86 18.15 26.27
CA ASP A 571 3.41 19.17 25.37
C ASP A 571 4.21 18.53 24.23
N ARG A 572 4.97 17.46 24.52
CA ARG A 572 5.71 16.70 23.49
C ARG A 572 4.76 15.99 22.53
N LEU A 573 3.66 15.39 23.03
CA LEU A 573 2.63 14.76 22.20
C LEU A 573 1.87 15.78 21.35
N ARG A 574 1.63 16.98 21.87
CA ARG A 574 1.02 18.08 21.11
C ARG A 574 1.91 18.50 19.94
N ARG A 575 3.22 18.60 20.18
CA ARG A 575 4.20 18.97 19.16
C ARG A 575 4.50 17.84 18.17
N TYR A 576 4.45 16.59 18.63
CA TYR A 576 4.70 15.39 17.83
C TYR A 576 3.57 14.35 18.01
N PRO A 577 2.38 14.60 17.41
CA PRO A 577 1.24 13.68 17.46
C PRO A 577 1.57 12.23 17.08
N ALA A 578 2.50 12.06 16.13
CA ALA A 578 3.02 10.78 15.65
C ALA A 578 3.51 9.82 16.76
N LEU A 579 3.92 10.35 17.93
CA LEU A 579 4.40 9.53 19.05
C LEU A 579 3.29 8.64 19.63
N PHE A 580 2.02 9.03 19.49
CA PHE A 580 0.89 8.20 19.92
C PHE A 580 0.86 6.84 19.24
N ASP A 581 1.28 6.79 17.97
CA ASP A 581 1.26 5.55 17.20
C ASP A 581 2.21 4.50 17.79
N LEU A 582 3.25 4.93 18.50
CA LEU A 582 4.18 4.01 19.16
C LEU A 582 3.47 3.13 20.18
N LEU A 583 2.44 3.65 20.87
CA LEU A 583 1.70 2.93 21.92
C LEU A 583 0.96 1.69 21.41
N LEU A 584 0.77 1.58 20.10
CA LEU A 584 0.02 0.52 19.44
C LEU A 584 0.82 -0.77 19.28
N TYR A 585 2.16 -0.65 19.28
CA TYR A 585 3.04 -1.77 19.02
C TYR A 585 3.32 -2.50 20.33
N ARG A 586 3.20 -3.83 20.34
CA ARG A 586 3.53 -4.66 21.52
C ARG A 586 4.96 -4.43 22.00
N ALA A 587 5.89 -4.20 21.06
CA ALA A 587 7.27 -3.86 21.35
C ALA A 587 7.42 -2.57 22.17
N PHE A 588 6.44 -1.67 22.18
CA PHE A 588 6.50 -0.44 22.95
C PHE A 588 6.65 -0.69 24.45
N PHE A 589 6.01 -1.71 25.00
CA PHE A 589 6.08 -2.02 26.43
C PHE A 589 7.17 -3.05 26.79
N ALA A 590 7.96 -3.51 25.80
CA ALA A 590 9.14 -4.34 26.08
C ALA A 590 10.24 -3.50 26.78
N PRO A 591 11.17 -4.11 27.53
CA PRO A 591 12.34 -3.40 28.04
C PRO A 591 13.11 -2.69 26.92
N ILE A 592 13.73 -1.56 27.23
CA ILE A 592 14.64 -0.88 26.32
C ILE A 592 15.96 -1.65 26.31
N GLU A 593 16.49 -1.88 25.11
CA GLU A 593 17.76 -2.57 24.89
C GLU A 593 18.94 -1.83 25.53
N ASP A 594 20.02 -2.55 25.81
CA ASP A 594 21.23 -1.94 26.35
C ASP A 594 21.95 -1.03 25.35
N SER A 595 22.94 -0.27 25.85
CA SER A 595 23.73 0.67 25.04
C SER A 595 24.40 0.00 23.83
N ALA A 596 24.89 -1.24 23.96
CA ALA A 596 25.59 -1.93 22.88
C ALA A 596 24.63 -2.36 21.77
N ALA A 597 23.45 -2.87 22.12
CA ALA A 597 22.40 -3.22 21.17
C ALA A 597 21.81 -1.96 20.50
N LEU A 598 21.56 -0.89 21.25
CA LEU A 598 21.06 0.37 20.70
C LEU A 598 22.03 1.00 19.69
N LYS A 599 23.34 0.95 19.94
CA LYS A 599 24.36 1.41 18.98
C LYS A 599 24.23 0.69 17.63
N LYS A 600 24.13 -0.65 17.65
CA LYS A 600 23.94 -1.43 16.43
C LYS A 600 22.66 -1.03 15.69
N ILE A 601 21.54 -0.88 16.41
CA ILE A 601 20.27 -0.45 15.83
C ILE A 601 20.42 0.92 15.17
N PHE A 602 21.07 1.88 15.82
CA PHE A 602 21.26 3.22 15.26
C PHE A 602 22.15 3.17 14.02
N HIS A 603 23.28 2.46 14.06
CA HIS A 603 24.19 2.32 12.91
C HIS A 603 23.51 1.67 11.72
N GLU A 604 22.72 0.62 11.93
CA GLU A 604 21.93 -0.02 10.87
C GLU A 604 20.91 0.95 10.26
N LYS A 605 20.24 1.76 11.09
CA LYS A 605 19.21 2.71 10.62
C LYS A 605 19.78 3.91 9.88
N ILE A 606 21.02 4.31 10.14
CA ILE A 606 21.68 5.44 9.45
C ILE A 606 22.58 5.00 8.30
N LYS A 607 22.76 3.70 8.12
CA LYS A 607 23.64 3.14 7.09
C LYS A 607 23.21 3.62 5.71
N ASP A 608 24.18 4.03 4.89
CA ASP A 608 24.01 4.48 3.51
C ASP A 608 23.12 5.75 3.34
N LEU A 609 22.75 6.42 4.43
CA LEU A 609 22.02 7.70 4.36
C LEU A 609 22.98 8.89 4.20
N PRO A 610 22.57 9.93 3.45
CA PRO A 610 23.20 11.24 3.51
C PRO A 610 23.25 11.77 4.95
N VAL A 611 24.31 12.51 5.31
CA VAL A 611 24.55 13.00 6.69
C VAL A 611 23.35 13.73 7.27
N GLU A 612 22.70 14.61 6.50
CA GLU A 612 21.54 15.38 6.97
C GLU A 612 20.36 14.46 7.33
N LEU A 613 20.03 13.51 6.46
CA LEU A 613 18.96 12.54 6.71
C LEU A 613 19.31 11.57 7.85
N ALA A 614 20.59 11.20 7.97
CA ALA A 614 21.07 10.38 9.08
C ALA A 614 20.88 11.09 10.43
N LEU A 615 21.21 12.39 10.52
CA LEU A 615 21.03 13.18 11.73
C LEU A 615 19.54 13.31 12.11
N ASP A 616 18.66 13.57 11.15
CA ASP A 616 17.22 13.60 11.40
C ASP A 616 16.70 12.22 11.85
N GLN A 617 17.20 11.13 11.27
CA GLN A 617 16.84 9.77 11.70
C GLN A 617 17.30 9.47 13.14
N ILE A 618 18.48 9.93 13.55
CA ILE A 618 18.95 9.82 14.95
C ILE A 618 18.02 10.60 15.88
N LYS A 619 17.63 11.83 15.51
CA LYS A 619 16.72 12.67 16.32
C LYS A 619 15.37 12.01 16.51
N ILE A 620 14.82 11.42 15.45
CA ILE A 620 13.57 10.65 15.50
C ILE A 620 13.72 9.48 16.49
N LEU A 621 14.76 8.64 16.34
CA LEU A 621 14.98 7.49 17.21
C LEU A 621 15.11 7.88 18.69
N VAL A 622 15.90 8.91 19.00
CA VAL A 622 16.07 9.40 20.38
C VAL A 622 14.74 9.90 20.93
N ARG A 623 13.95 10.64 20.14
CA ARG A 623 12.64 11.15 20.56
C ARG A 623 11.66 10.01 20.85
N GLU A 624 11.58 9.02 19.97
CA GLU A 624 10.72 7.85 20.13
C GLU A 624 11.12 7.01 21.36
N LEU A 625 12.41 6.73 21.54
CA LEU A 625 12.92 5.94 22.67
C LEU A 625 12.80 6.67 24.01
N LYS A 626 13.09 7.98 24.06
CA LYS A 626 12.85 8.80 25.26
C LYS A 626 11.37 8.81 25.65
N PHE A 627 10.49 8.98 24.68
CA PHE A 627 9.05 8.93 24.91
C PHE A 627 8.62 7.57 25.46
N ARG A 628 9.10 6.48 24.84
CA ARG A 628 8.86 5.10 25.30
C ARG A 628 9.30 4.89 26.75
N ALA A 629 10.54 5.25 27.09
CA ALA A 629 11.09 5.10 28.43
C ALA A 629 10.22 5.82 29.47
N GLN A 630 9.87 7.08 29.20
CA GLN A 630 9.08 7.91 30.11
C GLN A 630 7.65 7.37 30.32
N VAL A 631 6.99 6.94 29.25
CA VAL A 631 5.64 6.36 29.36
C VAL A 631 5.65 5.03 30.09
N GLN A 632 6.64 4.16 29.86
CA GLN A 632 6.76 2.89 30.59
C GLN A 632 6.91 3.08 32.10
N THR A 633 7.65 4.11 32.53
CA THR A 633 7.80 4.42 33.96
C THR A 633 6.51 4.99 34.53
N LEU A 634 5.81 5.87 33.80
CA LEU A 634 4.52 6.41 34.22
C LEU A 634 3.43 5.34 34.30
N SER A 635 3.46 4.34 33.43
CA SER A 635 2.52 3.21 33.46
C SER A 635 2.91 2.16 34.50
N PHE A 636 3.88 2.43 35.38
CA PHE A 636 4.45 1.50 36.36
C PHE A 636 4.98 0.18 35.76
N ALA A 637 5.29 0.15 34.46
CA ALA A 637 5.88 -1.00 33.80
C ALA A 637 7.39 -1.12 34.10
N THR A 638 8.02 -0.01 34.51
CA THR A 638 9.42 0.08 34.91
C THR A 638 9.59 1.02 36.11
N ASN A 639 10.75 0.98 36.76
CA ASN A 639 11.10 1.87 37.87
C ASN A 639 12.00 3.04 37.42
N ILE A 640 12.26 4.00 38.33
CA ILE A 640 13.06 5.20 38.05
C ILE A 640 14.51 4.84 37.68
N GLU A 641 15.11 3.84 38.32
CA GLU A 641 16.47 3.38 38.01
C GLU A 641 16.58 2.82 36.57
N THR A 642 15.54 2.13 36.10
CA THR A 642 15.43 1.64 34.72
C THR A 642 15.27 2.79 33.73
N LEU A 643 14.53 3.85 34.10
CA LEU A 643 14.40 5.05 33.27
C LEU A 643 15.77 5.73 33.09
N GLU A 644 16.50 5.93 34.18
CA GLU A 644 17.82 6.56 34.20
C GLU A 644 18.83 5.82 33.32
N THR A 645 18.90 4.50 33.49
CA THR A 645 19.78 3.64 32.69
C THR A 645 19.38 3.60 31.22
N SER A 646 18.07 3.56 30.92
CA SER A 646 17.57 3.61 29.54
C SER A 646 17.88 4.94 28.86
N LEU A 647 17.65 6.07 29.53
CA LEU A 647 17.96 7.40 29.00
C LEU A 647 19.47 7.56 28.75
N THR A 648 20.29 7.01 29.64
CA THR A 648 21.75 6.95 29.48
C THR A 648 22.14 6.11 28.25
N ALA A 649 21.59 4.91 28.10
CA ALA A 649 21.87 4.04 26.95
C ALA A 649 21.47 4.68 25.61
N ILE A 650 20.33 5.40 25.59
CA ILE A 650 19.88 6.16 24.42
C ILE A 650 20.85 7.30 24.09
N ALA A 651 21.31 8.04 25.10
CA ALA A 651 22.29 9.11 24.90
C ALA A 651 23.63 8.57 24.38
N ASP A 652 24.13 7.48 24.96
CA ASP A 652 25.36 6.82 24.51
C ASP A 652 25.28 6.40 23.04
N ALA A 653 24.18 5.77 22.63
CA ALA A 653 23.99 5.34 21.24
C ALA A 653 23.91 6.52 20.27
N ALA A 654 23.29 7.61 20.68
CA ALA A 654 23.19 8.81 19.87
C ALA A 654 24.55 9.52 19.72
N ILE A 655 25.33 9.66 20.80
CA ILE A 655 26.68 10.23 20.77
C ILE A 655 27.60 9.42 19.86
N ASP A 656 27.55 8.09 19.99
CA ASP A 656 28.35 7.16 19.18
C ASP A 656 28.02 7.25 17.68
N SER A 657 26.73 7.35 17.35
CA SER A 657 26.26 7.52 15.98
C SER A 657 26.70 8.86 15.39
N VAL A 658 26.56 9.96 16.16
CA VAL A 658 27.01 11.29 15.74
C VAL A 658 28.53 11.33 15.57
N LEU A 659 29.30 10.71 16.46
CA LEU A 659 30.76 10.59 16.34
C LEU A 659 31.14 9.87 15.04
N THR A 660 30.45 8.76 14.73
CA THR A 660 30.67 7.97 13.53
C THR A 660 30.47 8.80 12.27
N LEU A 661 29.35 9.53 12.19
CA LEU A 661 29.04 10.44 11.07
C LEU A 661 30.06 11.58 10.98
N ALA A 662 30.43 12.17 12.12
CA ALA A 662 31.35 13.31 12.16
C ALA A 662 32.76 12.88 11.71
N ARG A 663 33.21 11.68 12.09
CA ARG A 663 34.44 11.07 11.58
C ARG A 663 34.40 10.88 10.07
N ALA A 664 33.33 10.27 9.55
CA ALA A 664 33.18 10.04 8.11
C ALA A 664 33.24 11.35 7.31
N ASP A 665 32.58 12.40 7.80
CA ASP A 665 32.60 13.71 7.18
C ASP A 665 33.96 14.44 7.33
N MET A 666 34.67 14.27 8.45
CA MET A 666 36.03 14.75 8.61
C MET A 666 37.01 14.05 7.66
N ILE A 667 36.89 12.73 7.47
CA ILE A 667 37.69 11.96 6.51
C ILE A 667 37.42 12.47 5.09
N ARG A 668 36.15 12.69 4.73
CA ARG A 668 35.76 13.23 3.42
C ARG A 668 36.37 14.61 3.14
N ARG A 669 36.42 15.50 4.15
CA ARG A 669 36.88 16.89 4.01
C ARG A 669 38.41 17.04 4.12
N TYR A 670 39.05 16.29 5.01
CA TYR A 670 40.45 16.50 5.41
C TYR A 670 41.33 15.25 5.33
N GLY A 671 40.78 14.12 4.90
CA GLY A 671 41.43 12.81 4.90
C GLY A 671 41.46 12.16 6.28
N ASP A 672 41.91 10.91 6.29
CA ASP A 672 42.10 10.13 7.51
C ASP A 672 43.36 10.57 8.28
N ILE A 673 43.38 10.31 9.59
CA ILE A 673 44.46 10.64 10.50
C ILE A 673 44.57 9.60 11.63
N GLU A 674 45.80 9.19 11.95
CA GLU A 674 46.07 8.20 13.00
C GLU A 674 45.99 8.85 14.40
N VAL A 675 44.76 9.04 14.89
CA VAL A 675 44.46 9.62 16.20
C VAL A 675 43.46 8.73 16.96
N GLU A 676 43.79 8.44 18.22
CA GLU A 676 42.87 7.83 19.15
C GLU A 676 42.03 8.93 19.80
N ILE A 677 40.70 8.77 19.79
CA ILE A 677 39.76 9.75 20.34
C ILE A 677 38.89 9.04 21.37
N GLY A 678 38.80 9.59 22.57
CA GLY A 678 37.90 9.16 23.62
C GLY A 678 36.89 10.24 23.96
N ILE A 679 35.63 9.85 24.15
CA ILE A 679 34.60 10.72 24.72
C ILE A 679 34.32 10.24 26.14
N VAL A 680 34.55 11.12 27.10
CA VAL A 680 34.32 10.86 28.52
C VAL A 680 33.04 11.58 28.92
N ALA A 681 32.05 10.81 29.33
CA ALA A 681 30.82 11.32 29.92
C ALA A 681 31.07 11.80 31.36
N LEU A 682 30.64 13.01 31.67
CA LEU A 682 30.69 13.61 33.00
C LEU A 682 29.28 13.79 33.54
N GLY A 683 29.17 14.38 34.74
CA GLY A 683 27.88 14.70 35.36
C GLY A 683 26.92 13.51 35.44
N ARG A 684 25.65 13.75 35.12
CA ARG A 684 24.59 12.72 35.19
C ARG A 684 24.76 11.60 34.19
N LEU A 685 25.29 11.90 33.00
CA LEU A 685 25.61 10.88 31.99
C LEU A 685 26.71 9.95 32.51
N GLY A 686 27.75 10.51 33.12
CA GLY A 686 28.88 9.75 33.68
C GLY A 686 28.49 8.80 34.82
N VAL A 687 27.55 9.20 35.68
CA VAL A 687 27.01 8.33 36.74
C VAL A 687 25.82 7.47 36.28
N ARG A 688 25.42 7.56 35.00
CA ARG A 688 24.30 6.82 34.40
C ARG A 688 22.92 7.12 35.02
N GLN A 689 22.71 8.37 35.44
CA GLN A 689 21.48 8.85 36.08
C GLN A 689 20.82 9.99 35.28
N LEU A 690 20.73 9.83 33.95
CA LEU A 690 20.08 10.83 33.11
C LEU A 690 18.58 10.94 33.43
N THR A 691 18.09 12.18 33.50
CA THR A 691 16.66 12.49 33.59
C THR A 691 16.12 13.03 32.27
N ALA A 692 14.79 13.15 32.15
CA ALA A 692 14.11 13.58 30.93
C ALA A 692 14.58 14.92 30.33
N GLY A 693 15.06 15.83 31.18
CA GLY A 693 15.58 17.16 30.80
C GLY A 693 17.04 17.37 31.21
N SER A 694 17.84 16.30 31.28
CA SER A 694 19.27 16.43 31.55
C SER A 694 20.04 16.82 30.28
N ASP A 695 21.02 17.69 30.47
CA ASP A 695 22.02 18.05 29.46
C ASP A 695 23.12 16.99 29.39
N LEU A 696 23.95 17.06 28.35
CA LEU A 696 25.10 16.16 28.18
C LEU A 696 26.41 16.87 28.52
N ASP A 697 27.05 16.43 29.60
CA ASP A 697 28.39 16.87 30.00
C ASP A 697 29.45 15.96 29.34
N LEU A 698 30.19 16.49 28.37
CA LEU A 698 31.13 15.70 27.56
C LEU A 698 32.55 16.28 27.57
N LEU A 699 33.53 15.42 27.80
CA LEU A 699 34.96 15.73 27.63
C LEU A 699 35.54 14.90 26.48
N ILE A 700 36.16 15.57 25.50
CA ILE A 700 36.80 14.90 24.37
C ILE A 700 38.32 14.90 24.60
N ILE A 701 38.90 13.70 24.69
CA ILE A 701 40.33 13.48 24.84
C ILE A 701 40.90 12.83 23.58
N TYR A 702 42.15 13.12 23.26
CA TYR A 702 42.82 12.48 22.13
C TYR A 702 44.27 12.12 22.44
N HIS A 703 44.76 11.10 21.75
CA HIS A 703 46.16 10.70 21.76
C HIS A 703 46.66 10.55 20.32
N ALA A 704 47.77 11.22 20.01
CA ALA A 704 48.44 11.17 18.70
C ALA A 704 49.94 11.47 18.87
N ALA A 705 50.75 11.00 17.92
CA ALA A 705 52.14 11.40 17.84
C ALA A 705 52.26 12.92 17.49
N PRO A 706 53.34 13.61 17.90
CA PRO A 706 53.46 15.07 17.76
C PRO A 706 53.35 15.58 16.33
N ASP A 707 53.80 14.78 15.36
CA ASP A 707 53.86 15.15 13.93
C ASP A 707 52.72 14.52 13.09
N THR A 708 51.70 13.94 13.74
CA THR A 708 50.59 13.31 13.02
C THR A 708 49.79 14.35 12.25
N VAL A 709 49.65 14.14 10.95
CA VAL A 709 48.90 14.99 10.02
C VAL A 709 47.91 14.20 9.19
N SER A 710 46.79 14.82 8.84
CA SER A 710 45.76 14.19 8.01
C SER A 710 46.19 14.00 6.56
N THR A 711 45.62 12.99 5.90
CA THR A 711 46.01 12.53 4.55
C THR A 711 45.36 13.30 3.39
N GLY A 712 44.40 14.19 3.65
CA GLY A 712 43.65 14.90 2.61
C GLY A 712 44.40 16.07 2.00
N GLN A 713 43.77 16.72 1.00
CA GLN A 713 44.36 17.86 0.28
C GLN A 713 44.71 19.03 1.20
N ARG A 714 43.89 19.27 2.24
CA ARG A 714 44.16 20.22 3.31
C ARG A 714 44.60 19.46 4.56
N LYS A 715 45.92 19.40 4.78
CA LYS A 715 46.51 18.74 5.94
C LYS A 715 46.22 19.51 7.23
N LEU A 716 45.74 18.80 8.25
CA LEU A 716 45.55 19.31 9.60
C LEU A 716 46.40 18.49 10.57
N GLY A 717 47.05 19.15 11.53
CA GLY A 717 47.66 18.46 12.67
C GLY A 717 46.61 17.92 13.64
N ALA A 718 46.96 16.89 14.41
CA ALA A 718 46.04 16.15 15.28
C ALA A 718 45.15 17.05 16.17
N ALA A 719 45.73 18.03 16.87
CA ALA A 719 44.96 18.95 17.73
C ALA A 719 43.89 19.74 16.97
N SER A 720 44.23 20.27 15.79
CA SER A 720 43.29 21.02 14.95
C SER A 720 42.22 20.13 14.35
N TYR A 721 42.56 18.88 14.03
CA TYR A 721 41.62 17.91 13.50
C TYR A 721 40.56 17.53 14.55
N VAL A 722 41.00 17.17 15.76
CA VAL A 722 40.11 16.78 16.86
C VAL A 722 39.25 17.96 17.31
N LEU A 723 39.79 19.18 17.37
CA LEU A 723 39.00 20.37 17.69
C LEU A 723 37.85 20.60 16.69
N ARG A 724 38.11 20.42 15.39
CA ARG A 724 37.07 20.57 14.35
C ARG A 724 36.05 19.43 14.38
N LEU A 725 36.49 18.21 14.67
CA LEU A 725 35.60 17.07 14.90
C LEU A 725 34.65 17.37 16.07
N ALA A 726 35.21 17.78 17.21
CA ALA A 726 34.45 18.17 18.40
C ALA A 726 33.42 19.25 18.06
N GLN A 727 33.83 20.35 17.42
CA GLN A 727 32.93 21.42 17.00
C GLN A 727 31.80 20.94 16.09
N THR A 728 32.11 20.04 15.14
CA THR A 728 31.12 19.44 14.23
C THR A 728 30.11 18.60 15.02
N MET A 729 30.59 17.74 15.92
CA MET A 729 29.72 16.91 16.76
C MET A 729 28.80 17.74 17.65
N ILE A 730 29.35 18.74 18.35
CA ILE A 730 28.59 19.61 19.24
C ILE A 730 27.51 20.34 18.45
N SER A 731 27.87 20.90 17.28
CA SER A 731 26.92 21.55 16.40
C SER A 731 25.80 20.58 15.99
N TRP A 732 26.11 19.36 15.61
CA TRP A 732 25.07 18.39 15.18
C TRP A 732 24.16 17.92 16.32
N ILE A 733 24.66 17.89 17.56
CA ILE A 733 23.85 17.55 18.74
C ILE A 733 22.94 18.73 19.14
N SER A 734 23.47 19.95 19.16
CA SER A 734 22.77 21.13 19.71
C SER A 734 21.96 21.93 18.69
N THR A 735 22.25 21.82 17.39
CA THR A 735 21.58 22.66 16.38
C THR A 735 20.16 22.16 16.08
N PRO A 736 19.15 23.04 16.11
CA PRO A 736 17.78 22.68 15.77
C PRO A 736 17.64 22.38 14.26
N THR A 737 17.00 21.26 13.92
CA THR A 737 16.50 20.96 12.57
C THR A 737 14.97 20.96 12.55
N ALA A 738 14.34 20.60 11.43
CA ALA A 738 12.89 20.38 11.36
C ALA A 738 12.40 19.38 12.41
N GLU A 739 13.25 18.41 12.79
CA GLU A 739 12.98 17.41 13.82
C GLU A 739 13.29 17.85 15.26
N GLY A 740 13.78 19.07 15.45
CA GLY A 740 14.15 19.64 16.76
C GLY A 740 15.65 19.54 17.10
N THR A 741 15.99 19.66 18.38
CA THR A 741 17.35 19.49 18.92
C THR A 741 17.52 18.09 19.52
N LEU A 742 18.75 17.55 19.52
CA LEU A 742 19.03 16.22 20.07
C LEU A 742 19.18 16.29 21.60
N TYR A 743 20.14 17.10 22.05
CA TYR A 743 20.42 17.43 23.45
C TYR A 743 21.07 18.81 23.53
N ASP A 744 20.92 19.46 24.67
CA ASP A 744 21.79 20.56 25.06
C ASP A 744 23.12 19.96 25.59
N VAL A 745 24.24 20.59 25.24
CA VAL A 745 25.59 20.09 25.56
C VAL A 745 26.32 21.14 26.38
N ASP A 746 26.83 20.73 27.54
CA ASP A 746 27.74 21.54 28.35
C ASP A 746 29.18 20.99 28.23
N LEU A 747 30.14 21.91 28.09
CA LEU A 747 31.57 21.63 27.90
C LEU A 747 32.42 22.39 28.92
N ARG A 748 31.79 22.96 29.96
CA ARG A 748 32.45 23.74 31.00
C ARG A 748 33.43 22.95 31.85
#